data_AF-A0A7S2J972-F1
#
_entry.id   AF-A0A7S2J972-F1
#
_cell.length_a   1.000
_cell.length_b   1.000
_cell.length_c   1.000
_cell.angle_alpha   90.00
_cell.angle_beta   90.00
_cell.angle_gamma   90.00
#
_symmetry.space_group_name_H-M   'P 1'
#
loop_
_entity.id
_entity.type
_entity.pdbx_description
1 polymer ?
#
loop_
_entity_poly.entity_id
_entity_poly.type
_entity_poly.pdbx_seq_one_letter_code
_entity_poly.pdbx_strand_id
1 'polypeptide(L)'
;MCSKLSNLDEFGPDLQNCVAHDESDPSRTAVHCQLLIDFHLHLLKTLQASESAVFVVQLCTFCFLVCLMVLRHLRRRDSSRITQQIGTCHSLNELRVVLTAALVSIPWCLVDSWVDGRFLSVAMLLADAIVSVRYTHEAQGAVQMRIELVEEKLRLQLGSERIGRLRTLTYGLGLAVFALLPLLFFVCNDRFGSVLVPMTIFNFLRGASYLATIAFSSRAFSRACQPLKAGCKLDGYLREEAEWALRIMVRMRSSVTLLCTLSAVAYLALFAATVSDLLAPGILHEDITLVAQPCAYMCIGLVELMCLYKSVGFNIPEQPDIDLEPLPLRSATDTPLDGSHSDAWRDTLESLASRSISVGQLLEFAQKLGVAGGTMPHFRPDMSTTKDVVRQAVIPLSRTSDGGGTSYAEVCSPGREYPHVMVTHCWDSLFIHLVAAVVSDALGLEDYSAVAGELEDCFVGACAFAVPGCGKFEELRARLSDAGTLHRRYWICALCVNQHASICSSFAPEPQKPSRCYDAWDKDRRDSVTNAVFNFCGCNAAKHFNNSPDLCELNKFDDMMELLNRRVEGLAQLVAVDGKFDLFSRAWCLAEIKQAHASKIKQRVQVLSRGDIVIDAEDLNVYVKLVHLTVADCKASRAEDKAAIMARIPDVQEFDLHLQAMIFGNRGLLARHVVGFGVLEAAALIARRVAAAVKGRGEDVEHETPSPWQGNSARRVLSRISSARRG
;
A
#
# COMPACT_ATOMS: atom_id res chain seq x y z
N MET A 1 -15.82 2.91 12.91
CA MET A 1 -16.79 2.17 13.76
C MET A 1 -17.48 3.11 14.75
N CYS A 2 -16.76 3.85 15.61
CA CYS A 2 -17.35 4.88 16.47
C CYS A 2 -18.09 6.00 15.71
N SER A 3 -17.64 6.43 14.51
CA SER A 3 -18.37 7.41 13.70
C SER A 3 -19.61 6.87 12.97
N LYS A 4 -19.81 5.54 12.95
CA LYS A 4 -21.03 4.90 12.42
C LYS A 4 -22.04 4.58 13.55
N LEU A 5 -21.60 4.59 14.81
CA LEU A 5 -22.44 4.37 16.00
C LEU A 5 -23.13 5.64 16.49
N SER A 6 -22.75 6.82 16.00
CA SER A 6 -23.38 8.10 16.33
C SER A 6 -24.76 8.32 15.69
N ASN A 7 -25.26 7.37 14.88
CA ASN A 7 -26.59 7.43 14.26
C ASN A 7 -27.65 6.56 14.99
N LEU A 8 -27.38 6.12 16.23
CA LEU A 8 -28.31 5.26 17.01
C LEU A 8 -29.38 6.04 17.80
N ASP A 9 -29.52 7.36 17.60
CA ASP A 9 -30.55 8.18 18.26
C ASP A 9 -31.99 7.84 17.84
N GLU A 10 -32.20 7.07 16.77
CA GLU A 10 -33.53 6.64 16.31
C GLU A 10 -34.25 5.65 17.24
N PHE A 11 -33.55 4.93 18.13
CA PHE A 11 -34.17 3.95 19.04
C PHE A 11 -34.42 4.47 20.47
N GLY A 12 -33.96 5.70 20.78
CA GLY A 12 -34.10 6.32 22.09
C GLY A 12 -35.54 6.51 22.61
N PRO A 13 -36.52 6.92 21.77
CA PRO A 13 -37.88 7.21 22.23
C PRO A 13 -38.69 5.95 22.59
N ASP A 14 -38.48 4.85 21.86
CA ASP A 14 -39.26 3.62 22.04
C ASP A 14 -38.77 2.78 23.23
N LEU A 15 -37.47 2.80 23.52
CA LEU A 15 -36.91 2.12 24.70
C LEU A 15 -37.24 2.84 26.02
N GLN A 16 -37.33 4.17 26.02
CA GLN A 16 -37.65 4.94 27.23
C GLN A 16 -39.12 4.78 27.68
N ASN A 17 -40.05 4.56 26.73
CA ASN A 17 -41.47 4.37 27.05
C ASN A 17 -41.81 2.98 27.60
N CYS A 18 -40.90 2.01 27.54
CA CYS A 18 -41.13 0.65 28.06
C CYS A 18 -40.74 0.45 29.54
N VAL A 19 -39.96 1.36 30.14
CA VAL A 19 -39.37 1.17 31.48
C VAL A 19 -40.30 1.62 32.62
N ALA A 20 -41.39 2.32 32.31
CA ALA A 20 -42.41 2.69 33.29
C ALA A 20 -43.73 1.99 32.96
N HIS A 21 -44.00 0.82 33.57
CA HIS A 21 -45.31 0.31 34.00
C HIS A 21 -45.33 -1.23 34.18
N ASP A 22 -46.30 -1.66 34.98
CA ASP A 22 -46.53 -2.95 35.67
C ASP A 22 -46.20 -4.27 34.91
N GLU A 23 -45.59 -5.23 35.62
CA GLU A 23 -44.92 -6.45 35.11
C GLU A 23 -45.86 -7.64 34.77
N SER A 24 -47.18 -7.46 34.76
CA SER A 24 -48.13 -8.59 34.75
C SER A 24 -48.75 -8.98 33.40
N ASP A 25 -48.40 -8.32 32.28
CA ASP A 25 -49.01 -8.59 30.96
C ASP A 25 -48.13 -9.48 30.02
N PRO A 26 -48.53 -10.75 29.76
CA PRO A 26 -47.78 -11.66 28.89
C PRO A 26 -47.75 -11.27 27.41
N SER A 27 -48.65 -10.38 26.94
CA SER A 27 -48.61 -9.88 25.56
C SER A 27 -47.42 -8.95 25.30
N ARG A 28 -46.91 -8.26 26.34
CA ARG A 28 -45.74 -7.38 26.25
C ARG A 28 -44.41 -8.11 26.30
N THR A 29 -44.34 -9.30 26.90
CA THR A 29 -43.16 -10.19 26.84
C THR A 29 -42.87 -10.62 25.40
N ALA A 30 -43.92 -10.85 24.60
CA ALA A 30 -43.77 -11.14 23.18
C ALA A 30 -43.22 -9.93 22.39
N VAL A 31 -43.66 -8.71 22.73
CA VAL A 31 -43.17 -7.46 22.12
C VAL A 31 -41.70 -7.20 22.50
N HIS A 32 -41.31 -7.41 23.75
CA HIS A 32 -39.90 -7.32 24.17
C HIS A 32 -39.00 -8.34 23.48
N CYS A 33 -39.46 -9.59 23.32
CA CYS A 33 -38.73 -10.60 22.56
C CYS A 33 -38.57 -10.20 21.08
N GLN A 34 -39.61 -9.63 20.47
CA GLN A 34 -39.56 -9.17 19.08
C GLN A 34 -38.60 -7.98 18.90
N LEU A 35 -38.62 -6.99 19.79
CA LEU A 35 -37.68 -5.87 19.79
C LEU A 35 -36.23 -6.32 19.97
N LEU A 36 -35.98 -7.31 20.83
CA LEU A 36 -34.65 -7.92 20.99
C LEU A 36 -34.18 -8.64 19.73
N ILE A 37 -35.08 -9.36 19.06
CA ILE A 37 -34.82 -10.04 17.78
C ILE A 37 -34.51 -9.02 16.69
N ASP A 38 -35.29 -7.94 16.58
CA ASP A 38 -35.12 -6.91 15.57
C ASP A 38 -33.83 -6.10 15.78
N PHE A 39 -33.49 -5.79 17.04
CA PHE A 39 -32.20 -5.19 17.40
C PHE A 39 -31.02 -6.10 17.02
N HIS A 40 -31.12 -7.41 17.26
CA HIS A 40 -30.06 -8.37 16.89
C HIS A 40 -29.93 -8.54 15.37
N LEU A 41 -31.04 -8.55 14.64
CA LEU A 41 -31.03 -8.59 13.17
C LEU A 41 -30.44 -7.32 12.55
N HIS A 42 -30.70 -6.15 13.14
CA HIS A 42 -30.12 -4.88 12.70
C HIS A 42 -28.60 -4.80 12.98
N LEU A 43 -28.17 -5.29 14.15
CA LEU A 43 -26.77 -5.41 14.52
C LEU A 43 -26.03 -6.38 13.57
N LEU A 44 -26.66 -7.49 13.20
CA LEU A 44 -26.13 -8.45 12.22
C LEU A 44 -25.95 -7.85 10.83
N LYS A 45 -26.94 -7.09 10.32
CA LYS A 45 -26.83 -6.37 9.04
C LYS A 45 -25.70 -5.33 9.06
N THR A 46 -25.55 -4.63 10.19
CA THR A 46 -24.50 -3.61 10.37
C THR A 46 -23.09 -4.24 10.40
N LEU A 47 -22.96 -5.42 11.02
CA LEU A 47 -21.71 -6.17 11.08
C LEU A 47 -21.37 -6.89 9.77
N GLN A 48 -22.36 -7.24 8.95
CA GLN A 48 -22.19 -7.79 7.61
C GLN A 48 -21.45 -6.84 6.65
N ALA A 49 -21.50 -5.53 6.92
CA ALA A 49 -20.72 -4.50 6.22
C ALA A 49 -19.28 -4.34 6.75
N SER A 50 -18.88 -5.12 7.76
CA SER A 50 -17.51 -5.16 8.29
C SER A 50 -16.84 -6.47 7.88
N GLU A 51 -15.63 -6.41 7.33
CA GLU A 51 -14.91 -7.57 6.78
C GLU A 51 -14.43 -8.60 7.84
N SER A 52 -14.82 -8.44 9.10
CA SER A 52 -14.40 -9.31 10.21
C SER A 52 -15.39 -10.46 10.42
N ALA A 53 -15.40 -11.40 9.48
CA ALA A 53 -16.22 -12.62 9.47
C ALA A 53 -16.20 -13.42 10.78
N VAL A 54 -15.05 -13.46 11.46
CA VAL A 54 -14.86 -14.19 12.72
C VAL A 54 -15.74 -13.61 13.84
N PHE A 55 -15.87 -12.29 13.89
CA PHE A 55 -16.65 -11.60 14.92
C PHE A 55 -18.16 -11.84 14.74
N VAL A 56 -18.62 -11.86 13.49
CA VAL A 56 -20.02 -12.16 13.14
C VAL A 56 -20.39 -13.58 13.57
N VAL A 57 -19.55 -14.57 13.29
CA VAL A 57 -19.81 -15.98 13.65
C VAL A 57 -19.84 -16.18 15.17
N GLN A 58 -18.91 -15.57 15.91
CA GLN A 58 -18.87 -15.65 17.38
C GLN A 58 -20.09 -14.99 18.02
N LEU A 59 -20.50 -13.82 17.52
CA LEU A 59 -21.68 -13.11 18.02
C LEU A 59 -22.97 -13.87 17.69
N CYS A 60 -23.11 -14.41 16.48
CA CYS A 60 -24.24 -15.28 16.11
C CYS A 60 -24.36 -16.49 17.04
N THR A 61 -23.24 -17.13 17.36
CA THR A 61 -23.20 -18.32 18.22
C THR A 61 -23.57 -17.96 19.67
N PHE A 62 -23.08 -16.81 20.16
CA PHE A 62 -23.45 -16.30 21.48
C PHE A 62 -24.95 -15.99 21.57
N CYS A 63 -25.51 -15.26 20.60
CA CYS A 63 -26.94 -14.94 20.55
C CYS A 63 -27.80 -16.20 20.47
N PHE A 64 -27.36 -17.21 19.71
CA PHE A 64 -28.04 -18.51 19.63
C PHE A 64 -28.06 -19.25 20.97
N LEU A 65 -26.93 -19.28 21.69
CA LEU A 65 -26.83 -19.91 23.01
C LEU A 65 -27.71 -19.19 24.05
N VAL A 66 -27.75 -17.86 24.03
CA VAL A 66 -28.64 -17.06 24.89
C VAL A 66 -30.10 -17.37 24.59
N CYS A 67 -30.51 -17.40 23.31
CA CYS A 67 -31.86 -17.80 22.91
C CYS A 67 -32.22 -19.21 23.40
N LEU A 68 -31.31 -20.18 23.28
CA LEU A 68 -31.54 -21.54 23.79
C LEU A 68 -31.67 -21.58 25.32
N MET A 69 -30.89 -20.78 26.05
CA MET A 69 -30.98 -20.69 27.51
C MET A 69 -32.30 -20.05 27.95
N VAL A 70 -32.74 -18.99 27.27
CA VAL A 70 -34.04 -18.34 27.52
C VAL A 70 -35.19 -19.30 27.22
N LEU A 71 -35.17 -20.00 26.08
CA LEU A 71 -36.19 -21.00 25.74
C LEU A 71 -36.23 -22.17 26.74
N ARG A 72 -35.07 -22.60 27.25
CA ARG A 72 -34.97 -23.66 28.26
C ARG A 72 -35.43 -23.19 29.64
N HIS A 73 -35.20 -21.93 29.99
CA HIS A 73 -35.68 -21.30 31.22
C HIS A 73 -37.21 -21.12 31.18
N LEU A 74 -37.75 -20.64 30.06
CA LEU A 74 -39.20 -20.51 29.83
C LEU A 74 -39.90 -21.88 29.87
N ARG A 75 -39.26 -22.93 29.33
CA ARG A 75 -39.78 -24.31 29.40
C ARG A 75 -39.80 -24.88 30.82
N ARG A 76 -38.91 -24.42 31.72
CA ARG A 76 -38.85 -24.87 33.11
C ARG A 76 -39.85 -24.16 34.03
N ARG A 77 -40.27 -22.93 33.69
CA ARG A 77 -41.10 -22.11 34.59
C ARG A 77 -42.59 -22.36 34.51
N ASP A 78 -43.13 -23.02 33.48
CA ASP A 78 -44.56 -23.36 33.47
C ASP A 78 -44.90 -24.50 32.48
N SER A 79 -44.79 -25.76 32.93
CA SER A 79 -44.91 -26.95 32.07
C SER A 79 -46.35 -27.27 31.61
N SER A 80 -47.38 -26.66 32.20
CA SER A 80 -48.78 -27.03 31.92
C SER A 80 -49.53 -26.03 31.03
N ARG A 81 -49.26 -24.71 31.13
CA ARG A 81 -49.96 -23.69 30.32
C ARG A 81 -49.29 -23.35 28.99
N ILE A 82 -47.95 -23.41 28.93
CA ILE A 82 -47.20 -23.01 27.73
C ILE A 82 -47.25 -24.10 26.64
N THR A 83 -47.33 -25.37 27.02
CA THR A 83 -47.37 -26.51 26.09
C THR A 83 -48.63 -26.51 25.21
N GLN A 84 -49.74 -25.92 25.69
CA GLN A 84 -50.99 -25.84 24.94
C GLN A 84 -51.05 -24.63 23.98
N GLN A 85 -50.29 -23.56 24.24
CA GLN A 85 -50.19 -22.39 23.35
C GLN A 85 -49.04 -22.49 22.32
N ILE A 86 -47.97 -23.22 22.62
CA ILE A 86 -46.84 -23.40 21.68
C ILE A 86 -47.17 -24.41 20.56
N GLY A 87 -48.10 -25.34 20.80
CA GLY A 87 -48.49 -26.37 19.82
C GLY A 87 -49.10 -25.86 18.51
N THR A 88 -49.48 -24.57 18.44
CA THR A 88 -50.14 -23.98 17.26
C THR A 88 -49.30 -22.91 16.54
N CYS A 89 -48.07 -22.65 16.97
CA CYS A 89 -47.26 -21.56 16.40
C CYS A 89 -46.39 -22.05 15.23
N HIS A 90 -46.88 -21.85 14.00
CA HIS A 90 -46.19 -22.17 12.74
C HIS A 90 -44.81 -21.48 12.60
N SER A 91 -44.61 -20.34 13.28
CA SER A 91 -43.42 -19.49 13.22
C SER A 91 -42.18 -20.07 13.92
N LEU A 92 -42.33 -20.96 14.92
CA LEU A 92 -41.18 -21.56 15.63
C LEU A 92 -40.48 -22.65 14.80
N ASN A 93 -41.22 -23.39 13.98
CA ASN A 93 -40.64 -24.33 13.03
C ASN A 93 -39.98 -23.61 11.85
N GLU A 94 -40.56 -22.51 11.38
CA GLU A 94 -39.90 -21.65 10.38
C GLU A 94 -38.63 -20.99 10.94
N LEU A 95 -38.65 -20.50 12.18
CA LEU A 95 -37.46 -19.95 12.85
C LEU A 95 -36.37 -21.01 13.01
N ARG A 96 -36.73 -22.27 13.30
CA ARG A 96 -35.81 -23.40 13.34
C ARG A 96 -35.20 -23.70 11.96
N VAL A 97 -36.02 -23.71 10.90
CA VAL A 97 -35.56 -23.96 9.53
C VAL A 97 -34.68 -22.81 9.04
N VAL A 98 -35.05 -21.56 9.31
CA VAL A 98 -34.28 -20.35 8.95
C VAL A 98 -32.95 -20.28 9.71
N LEU A 99 -32.93 -20.57 11.01
CA LEU A 99 -31.68 -20.63 11.80
C LEU A 99 -30.77 -21.78 11.37
N THR A 100 -31.34 -22.94 11.03
CA THR A 100 -30.57 -24.10 10.55
C THR A 100 -30.01 -23.84 9.15
N ALA A 101 -30.79 -23.24 8.25
CA ALA A 101 -30.35 -22.82 6.93
C ALA A 101 -29.28 -21.70 7.00
N ALA A 102 -29.42 -20.74 7.92
CA ALA A 102 -28.43 -19.69 8.16
C ALA A 102 -27.11 -20.27 8.70
N LEU A 103 -27.16 -21.18 9.67
CA LEU A 103 -25.98 -21.83 10.23
C LEU A 103 -25.22 -22.69 9.21
N VAL A 104 -25.93 -23.30 8.25
CA VAL A 104 -25.31 -24.06 7.16
C VAL A 104 -24.77 -23.13 6.07
N SER A 105 -25.43 -22.00 5.77
CA SER A 105 -25.06 -21.13 4.64
C SER A 105 -24.00 -20.08 4.96
N ILE A 106 -23.96 -19.57 6.20
CA ILE A 106 -23.04 -18.50 6.64
C ILE A 106 -21.55 -18.90 6.53
N PRO A 107 -21.14 -20.13 6.91
CA PRO A 107 -19.77 -20.59 6.70
C PRO A 107 -19.33 -20.61 5.22
N TRP A 108 -20.23 -20.89 4.28
CA TRP A 108 -19.88 -21.07 2.87
C TRP A 108 -19.93 -19.77 2.05
N CYS A 109 -20.85 -18.86 2.34
CA CYS A 109 -20.82 -17.50 1.77
C CYS A 109 -19.55 -16.73 2.19
N LEU A 110 -19.00 -17.04 3.38
CA LEU A 110 -17.73 -16.52 3.86
C LEU A 110 -16.50 -17.21 3.27
N VAL A 111 -16.65 -18.37 2.61
CA VAL A 111 -15.55 -19.04 1.89
C VAL A 111 -15.44 -18.48 0.48
N ASP A 112 -16.54 -18.19 -0.22
CA ASP A 112 -16.51 -17.65 -1.58
C ASP A 112 -15.96 -16.21 -1.67
N SER A 113 -16.03 -15.40 -0.59
CA SER A 113 -15.43 -14.04 -0.56
C SER A 113 -13.98 -13.98 -0.07
N TRP A 114 -13.38 -15.10 0.35
CA TRP A 114 -12.11 -15.16 1.09
C TRP A 114 -10.97 -15.86 0.32
N VAL A 115 -11.22 -16.26 -0.92
CA VAL A 115 -10.33 -17.14 -1.71
C VAL A 115 -9.06 -16.45 -2.23
N ASP A 116 -8.85 -15.15 -1.97
CA ASP A 116 -7.60 -14.44 -2.30
C ASP A 116 -6.52 -14.55 -1.21
N GLY A 117 -6.23 -15.79 -0.77
CA GLY A 117 -4.89 -16.13 -0.28
C GLY A 117 -4.66 -16.26 1.23
N ARG A 118 -5.61 -16.77 2.04
CA ARG A 118 -5.30 -17.23 3.42
C ARG A 118 -5.85 -18.62 3.74
N PHE A 119 -4.94 -19.49 4.19
CA PHE A 119 -4.96 -20.94 3.94
C PHE A 119 -5.57 -21.83 5.07
N LEU A 120 -5.85 -21.33 6.27
CA LEU A 120 -6.08 -22.21 7.43
C LEU A 120 -7.54 -22.30 7.92
N SER A 121 -8.36 -21.27 7.70
CA SER A 121 -9.75 -21.24 8.19
C SER A 121 -10.67 -22.22 7.45
N VAL A 122 -10.40 -22.45 6.15
CA VAL A 122 -11.22 -23.30 5.27
C VAL A 122 -11.12 -24.78 5.67
N ALA A 123 -9.94 -25.27 6.05
CA ALA A 123 -9.76 -26.67 6.46
C ALA A 123 -10.45 -27.01 7.80
N MET A 124 -10.50 -26.05 8.73
CA MET A 124 -11.20 -26.21 10.01
C MET A 124 -12.72 -26.04 9.87
N LEU A 125 -13.17 -25.11 9.02
CA LEU A 125 -14.60 -24.96 8.67
C LEU A 125 -15.12 -26.18 7.90
N LEU A 126 -14.30 -26.79 7.03
CA LEU A 126 -14.60 -28.06 6.38
C LEU A 126 -14.69 -29.20 7.39
N ALA A 127 -13.83 -29.25 8.41
CA ALA A 127 -13.91 -30.27 9.46
C ALA A 127 -15.19 -30.12 10.31
N ASP A 128 -15.57 -28.90 10.68
CA ASP A 128 -16.84 -28.60 11.37
C ASP A 128 -18.04 -28.94 10.48
N ALA A 129 -18.00 -28.59 9.18
CA ALA A 129 -19.07 -28.89 8.23
C ALA A 129 -19.21 -30.40 7.96
N ILE A 130 -18.11 -31.15 7.85
CA ILE A 130 -18.11 -32.61 7.66
C ILE A 130 -18.70 -33.32 8.89
N VAL A 131 -18.45 -32.80 10.10
CA VAL A 131 -19.05 -33.32 11.33
C VAL A 131 -20.56 -33.00 11.41
N SER A 132 -20.99 -31.81 10.96
CA SER A 132 -22.41 -31.41 10.94
C SER A 132 -23.24 -32.05 9.81
N VAL A 133 -22.64 -32.38 8.66
CA VAL A 133 -23.37 -32.85 7.46
C VAL A 133 -23.70 -34.36 7.48
N ARG A 134 -23.16 -35.13 8.44
CA ARG A 134 -23.47 -36.57 8.56
C ARG A 134 -24.93 -36.91 8.92
N TYR A 135 -25.80 -35.91 9.07
CA TYR A 135 -27.22 -36.11 9.39
C TYR A 135 -28.19 -36.00 8.21
N THR A 136 -27.74 -35.71 6.97
CA THR A 136 -28.62 -35.69 5.78
C THR A 136 -27.94 -36.24 4.52
N HIS A 137 -28.55 -37.25 3.91
CA HIS A 137 -27.99 -38.04 2.79
C HIS A 137 -27.84 -37.26 1.47
N GLU A 138 -28.58 -36.15 1.30
CA GLU A 138 -28.56 -35.32 0.08
C GLU A 138 -27.40 -34.31 0.04
N ALA A 139 -26.78 -33.98 1.18
CA ALA A 139 -25.70 -32.99 1.26
C ALA A 139 -24.30 -33.55 0.95
N GLN A 140 -24.11 -34.87 0.90
CA GLN A 140 -22.80 -35.50 0.68
C GLN A 140 -22.23 -35.28 -0.72
N GLY A 141 -23.06 -35.32 -1.78
CA GLY A 141 -22.58 -35.18 -3.16
C GLY A 141 -22.07 -33.79 -3.50
N ALA A 142 -22.75 -32.75 -3.01
CA ALA A 142 -22.36 -31.35 -3.23
C ALA A 142 -21.09 -30.96 -2.47
N VAL A 143 -20.87 -31.53 -1.27
CA VAL A 143 -19.66 -31.30 -0.47
C VAL A 143 -18.44 -31.97 -1.11
N GLN A 144 -18.58 -33.20 -1.61
CA GLN A 144 -17.48 -33.94 -2.26
C GLN A 144 -16.96 -33.21 -3.51
N MET A 145 -17.87 -32.76 -4.38
CA MET A 145 -17.53 -32.03 -5.61
C MET A 145 -16.80 -30.70 -5.34
N ARG A 146 -17.16 -30.00 -4.26
CA ARG A 146 -16.54 -28.72 -3.89
C ARG A 146 -15.19 -28.90 -3.18
N ILE A 147 -15.00 -30.00 -2.46
CA ILE A 147 -13.68 -30.38 -1.90
C ILE A 147 -12.67 -30.62 -3.03
N GLU A 148 -13.09 -31.31 -4.09
CA GLU A 148 -12.24 -31.58 -5.27
C GLU A 148 -11.84 -30.29 -6.00
N LEU A 149 -12.76 -29.33 -6.13
CA LEU A 149 -12.50 -28.01 -6.73
C LEU A 149 -11.49 -27.17 -5.92
N VAL A 150 -11.61 -27.17 -4.59
CA VAL A 150 -10.65 -26.50 -3.71
C VAL A 150 -9.27 -27.18 -3.81
N GLU A 151 -9.23 -28.51 -3.88
CA GLU A 151 -7.98 -29.27 -4.01
C GLU A 151 -7.23 -28.96 -5.32
N GLU A 152 -7.97 -28.79 -6.43
CA GLU A 152 -7.40 -28.42 -7.73
C GLU A 152 -6.81 -27.00 -7.73
N LYS A 153 -7.51 -26.03 -7.13
CA LYS A 153 -6.98 -24.67 -6.96
C LYS A 153 -5.74 -24.64 -6.06
N LEU A 154 -5.71 -25.46 -5.00
CA LEU A 154 -4.55 -25.58 -4.13
C LEU A 154 -3.33 -26.18 -4.85
N ARG A 155 -3.54 -27.17 -5.73
CA ARG A 155 -2.48 -27.75 -6.58
C ARG A 155 -1.80 -26.71 -7.46
N LEU A 156 -2.56 -25.77 -8.01
CA LEU A 156 -2.03 -24.72 -8.88
C LEU A 156 -1.15 -23.70 -8.13
N GLN A 157 -1.44 -23.41 -6.86
CA GLN A 157 -0.72 -22.37 -6.11
C GLN A 157 0.52 -22.84 -5.33
N LEU A 158 0.52 -24.09 -4.82
CA LEU A 158 1.53 -24.53 -3.83
C LEU A 158 2.54 -25.55 -4.33
N GLY A 159 2.32 -26.11 -5.52
CA GLY A 159 3.08 -27.25 -6.03
C GLY A 159 2.74 -28.55 -5.29
N SER A 160 2.77 -29.67 -6.02
CA SER A 160 2.32 -30.98 -5.55
C SER A 160 3.04 -31.48 -4.29
N GLU A 161 4.32 -31.14 -4.14
CA GLU A 161 5.17 -31.64 -3.06
C GLU A 161 4.83 -31.03 -1.68
N ARG A 162 4.45 -29.75 -1.63
CA ARG A 162 4.07 -29.06 -0.39
C ARG A 162 2.70 -29.52 0.10
N ILE A 163 1.78 -29.79 -0.83
CA ILE A 163 0.46 -30.37 -0.55
C ILE A 163 0.60 -31.78 0.00
N GLY A 164 1.54 -32.57 -0.52
CA GLY A 164 1.87 -33.89 0.00
C GLY A 164 2.25 -33.87 1.48
N ARG A 165 3.16 -32.97 1.88
CA ARG A 165 3.58 -32.86 3.30
C ARG A 165 2.47 -32.34 4.21
N LEU A 166 1.64 -31.43 3.71
CA LEU A 166 0.50 -30.91 4.47
C LEU A 166 -0.55 -32.00 4.68
N ARG A 167 -0.84 -32.79 3.64
CA ARG A 167 -1.67 -34.00 3.70
C ARG A 167 -1.15 -34.97 4.75
N THR A 168 0.14 -35.30 4.76
CA THR A 168 0.68 -36.25 5.74
C THR A 168 0.47 -35.77 7.17
N LEU A 169 0.55 -34.46 7.42
CA LEU A 169 0.36 -33.88 8.76
C LEU A 169 -1.12 -33.87 9.18
N THR A 170 -2.03 -33.45 8.30
CA THR A 170 -3.48 -33.45 8.59
C THR A 170 -4.07 -34.85 8.64
N TYR A 171 -3.67 -35.75 7.74
CA TYR A 171 -4.08 -37.15 7.80
C TYR A 171 -3.50 -37.86 9.02
N GLY A 172 -2.25 -37.57 9.42
CA GLY A 172 -1.66 -38.14 10.63
C GLY A 172 -2.43 -37.73 11.90
N LEU A 173 -2.78 -36.45 12.03
CA LEU A 173 -3.60 -35.95 13.14
C LEU A 173 -5.03 -36.53 13.08
N GLY A 174 -5.63 -36.55 11.88
CA GLY A 174 -6.96 -37.07 11.63
C GLY A 174 -7.07 -38.56 11.96
N LEU A 175 -6.08 -39.37 11.57
CA LEU A 175 -6.01 -40.81 11.89
C LEU A 175 -5.84 -41.07 13.38
N ALA A 176 -5.02 -40.29 14.08
CA ALA A 176 -4.87 -40.43 15.53
C ALA A 176 -6.19 -40.15 16.27
N VAL A 177 -6.91 -39.12 15.84
CA VAL A 177 -8.25 -38.77 16.34
C VAL A 177 -9.27 -39.86 15.99
N PHE A 178 -9.28 -40.32 14.73
CA PHE A 178 -10.18 -41.39 14.26
C PHE A 178 -9.92 -42.74 14.91
N ALA A 179 -8.69 -43.03 15.36
CA ALA A 179 -8.37 -44.25 16.09
C ALA A 179 -8.82 -44.20 17.56
N LEU A 180 -8.82 -43.01 18.18
CA LEU A 180 -9.27 -42.80 19.56
C LEU A 180 -10.79 -42.69 19.68
N LEU A 181 -11.46 -42.18 18.63
CA LEU A 181 -12.92 -41.97 18.61
C LEU A 181 -13.73 -43.25 18.87
N PRO A 182 -13.48 -44.38 18.20
CA PRO A 182 -14.21 -45.64 18.45
C PRO A 182 -13.98 -46.16 19.86
N LEU A 183 -12.78 -46.02 20.42
CA LEU A 183 -12.46 -46.45 21.78
C LEU A 183 -13.23 -45.62 22.82
N LEU A 184 -13.33 -44.31 22.62
CA LEU A 184 -14.15 -43.42 23.45
C LEU A 184 -15.66 -43.66 23.25
N PHE A 185 -16.11 -43.87 22.01
CA PHE A 185 -17.52 -44.10 21.69
C PHE A 185 -18.00 -45.44 22.27
N PHE A 186 -17.21 -46.50 22.13
CA PHE A 186 -17.57 -47.85 22.59
C PHE A 186 -17.59 -47.96 24.11
N VAL A 187 -16.71 -47.23 24.83
CA VAL A 187 -16.70 -47.22 26.31
C VAL A 187 -17.85 -46.39 26.89
N CYS A 188 -18.37 -45.40 26.17
CA CYS A 188 -19.32 -44.43 26.73
C CYS A 188 -20.78 -44.64 26.32
N ASN A 189 -21.05 -45.31 25.20
CA ASN A 189 -22.40 -45.43 24.62
C ASN A 189 -23.36 -46.31 25.45
N ASP A 190 -22.85 -47.20 26.30
CA ASP A 190 -23.66 -48.11 27.12
C ASP A 190 -24.07 -47.54 28.49
N ARG A 191 -23.54 -46.38 28.92
CA ARG A 191 -23.83 -45.81 30.26
C ARG A 191 -24.17 -44.32 30.33
N PHE A 192 -23.84 -43.51 29.32
CA PHE A 192 -24.03 -42.06 29.39
C PHE A 192 -24.88 -41.55 28.24
N GLY A 193 -25.80 -40.63 28.54
CA GLY A 193 -26.64 -39.97 27.56
C GLY A 193 -25.81 -39.36 26.42
N SER A 194 -26.35 -39.41 25.20
CA SER A 194 -25.69 -39.19 23.90
C SER A 194 -24.97 -37.84 23.68
N VAL A 195 -24.95 -36.93 24.66
CA VAL A 195 -24.51 -35.53 24.50
C VAL A 195 -23.12 -35.25 25.08
N LEU A 196 -22.65 -35.98 26.11
CA LEU A 196 -21.38 -35.69 26.78
C LEU A 196 -20.13 -36.12 25.98
N VAL A 197 -20.22 -37.25 25.28
CA VAL A 197 -19.10 -37.80 24.50
C VAL A 197 -18.71 -36.89 23.33
N PRO A 198 -19.66 -36.39 22.51
CA PRO A 198 -19.33 -35.45 21.44
C PRO A 198 -18.72 -34.14 21.96
N MET A 199 -19.23 -33.61 23.08
CA MET A 199 -18.71 -32.40 23.73
C MET A 199 -17.25 -32.57 24.19
N THR A 200 -16.93 -33.73 24.77
CA THR A 200 -15.58 -34.06 25.25
C THR A 200 -14.60 -34.13 24.08
N ILE A 201 -14.96 -34.85 23.01
CA ILE A 201 -14.13 -34.94 21.79
C ILE A 201 -13.95 -33.55 21.17
N PHE A 202 -15.02 -32.76 21.08
CA PHE A 202 -14.96 -31.40 20.54
C PHE A 202 -13.99 -30.50 21.31
N ASN A 203 -14.05 -30.50 22.65
CA ASN A 203 -13.14 -29.70 23.48
C ASN A 203 -11.69 -30.12 23.30
N PHE A 204 -11.40 -31.43 23.21
CA PHE A 204 -10.04 -31.92 22.93
C PHE A 204 -9.53 -31.45 21.57
N LEU A 205 -10.34 -31.59 20.51
CA LEU A 205 -9.96 -31.20 19.15
C LEU A 205 -9.72 -29.70 19.04
N ARG A 206 -10.57 -28.89 19.68
CA ARG A 206 -10.37 -27.43 19.78
C ARG A 206 -9.05 -27.12 20.48
N GLY A 207 -8.80 -27.70 21.66
CA GLY A 207 -7.54 -27.52 22.38
C GLY A 207 -6.30 -27.87 21.54
N ALA A 208 -6.32 -29.03 20.88
CA ALA A 208 -5.25 -29.47 19.98
C ALA A 208 -5.05 -28.53 18.77
N SER A 209 -6.15 -28.03 18.18
CA SER A 209 -6.08 -27.10 17.05
C SER A 209 -5.44 -25.76 17.42
N TYR A 210 -5.69 -25.25 18.63
CA TYR A 210 -5.03 -24.05 19.13
C TYR A 210 -3.52 -24.27 19.33
N LEU A 211 -3.11 -25.43 19.87
CA LEU A 211 -1.68 -25.77 19.99
C LEU A 211 -0.99 -25.86 18.61
N ALA A 212 -1.64 -26.46 17.62
CA ALA A 212 -1.13 -26.51 16.25
C ALA A 212 -1.01 -25.09 15.64
N THR A 213 -1.99 -24.22 15.91
CA THR A 213 -1.99 -22.82 15.48
C THR A 213 -0.83 -22.03 16.10
N ILE A 214 -0.51 -22.26 17.38
CA ILE A 214 0.68 -21.67 18.03
C ILE A 214 1.96 -22.09 17.30
N ALA A 215 2.15 -23.39 17.06
CA ALA A 215 3.35 -23.90 16.42
C ALA A 215 3.53 -23.33 15.00
N PHE A 216 2.44 -23.29 14.22
CA PHE A 216 2.45 -22.76 12.87
C PHE A 216 2.70 -21.25 12.83
N SER A 217 1.93 -20.47 13.61
CA SER A 217 2.06 -19.02 13.67
C SER A 217 3.46 -18.61 14.17
N SER A 218 3.96 -19.25 15.23
CA SER A 218 5.31 -19.02 15.75
C SER A 218 6.39 -19.21 14.68
N ARG A 219 6.27 -20.26 13.85
CA ARG A 219 7.20 -20.51 12.73
C ARG A 219 7.05 -19.50 11.60
N ALA A 220 5.82 -19.14 11.25
CA ALA A 220 5.52 -18.15 10.21
C ALA A 220 6.06 -16.76 10.60
N PHE A 221 5.75 -16.29 11.81
CA PHE A 221 6.29 -15.03 12.34
C PHE A 221 7.81 -15.07 12.45
N SER A 222 8.41 -16.18 12.91
CA SER A 222 9.88 -16.29 12.98
C SER A 222 10.54 -16.13 11.62
N ARG A 223 9.96 -16.70 10.55
CA ARG A 223 10.43 -16.53 9.18
C ARG A 223 10.26 -15.09 8.68
N ALA A 224 9.11 -14.48 8.93
CA ALA A 224 8.85 -13.10 8.54
C ALA A 224 9.74 -12.08 9.29
N CYS A 225 10.10 -12.37 10.54
CA CYS A 225 10.99 -11.53 11.34
C CYS A 225 12.49 -11.69 11.02
N GLN A 226 12.92 -12.75 10.33
CA GLN A 226 14.32 -12.93 9.95
C GLN A 226 14.88 -11.78 9.10
N PRO A 227 14.24 -11.38 7.97
CA PRO A 227 14.73 -10.25 7.18
C PRO A 227 14.68 -8.94 7.96
N LEU A 228 13.68 -8.74 8.83
CA LEU A 228 13.60 -7.56 9.69
C LEU A 228 14.78 -7.46 10.65
N LYS A 229 15.18 -8.57 11.29
CA LYS A 229 16.36 -8.61 12.17
C LYS A 229 17.67 -8.32 11.41
N ALA A 230 17.76 -8.72 10.14
CA ALA A 230 18.86 -8.34 9.28
C ALA A 230 18.78 -6.85 8.90
N GLY A 231 17.58 -6.35 8.61
CA GLY A 231 17.26 -4.95 8.34
C GLY A 231 17.61 -4.01 9.50
N CYS A 232 17.47 -4.45 10.75
CA CYS A 232 17.90 -3.68 11.93
C CYS A 232 19.43 -3.42 11.98
N LYS A 233 20.21 -4.10 11.13
CA LYS A 233 21.65 -3.83 10.96
C LYS A 233 21.94 -2.91 9.77
N LEU A 234 20.93 -2.58 8.96
CA LEU A 234 21.05 -1.57 7.93
C LEU A 234 21.05 -0.19 8.59
N ASP A 235 21.57 0.80 7.88
CA ASP A 235 21.56 2.18 8.31
C ASP A 235 20.34 2.93 7.73
N GLY A 236 20.01 4.06 8.33
CA GLY A 236 19.03 5.00 7.82
C GLY A 236 17.56 4.55 7.93
N TYR A 237 16.73 4.97 6.97
CA TYR A 237 15.27 4.81 6.98
C TYR A 237 14.83 3.34 7.08
N LEU A 238 15.52 2.43 6.38
CA LEU A 238 15.22 1.00 6.39
C LEU A 238 15.31 0.39 7.79
N ARG A 239 16.22 0.89 8.62
CA ARG A 239 16.38 0.43 9.98
C ARG A 239 15.16 0.74 10.82
N GLU A 240 14.70 1.99 10.74
CA GLU A 240 13.53 2.48 11.49
C GLU A 240 12.26 1.74 11.05
N GLU A 241 12.05 1.55 9.74
CA GLU A 241 10.96 0.73 9.23
C GLU A 241 11.07 -0.72 9.71
N ALA A 242 12.26 -1.32 9.64
CA ALA A 242 12.47 -2.71 10.06
C ALA A 242 12.22 -2.90 11.57
N GLU A 243 12.70 -1.98 12.40
CA GLU A 243 12.49 -1.98 13.86
C GLU A 243 11.00 -1.80 14.21
N TRP A 244 10.29 -0.89 13.53
CA TRP A 244 8.85 -0.73 13.70
C TRP A 244 8.09 -2.00 13.32
N ALA A 245 8.31 -2.53 12.12
CA ALA A 245 7.64 -3.74 11.65
C ALA A 245 7.96 -4.94 12.56
N LEU A 246 9.19 -5.04 13.06
CA LEU A 246 9.58 -6.08 14.00
C LEU A 246 8.82 -5.96 15.32
N ARG A 247 8.68 -4.75 15.87
CA ARG A 247 7.88 -4.49 17.08
C ARG A 247 6.42 -4.89 16.89
N ILE A 248 5.81 -4.52 15.77
CA ILE A 248 4.43 -4.92 15.42
C ILE A 248 4.32 -6.44 15.33
N MET A 249 5.20 -7.09 14.57
CA MET A 249 5.16 -8.53 14.32
C MET A 249 5.40 -9.35 15.61
N VAL A 250 6.32 -8.90 16.48
CA VAL A 250 6.56 -9.52 17.80
C VAL A 250 5.35 -9.35 18.71
N ARG A 251 4.72 -8.17 18.73
CA ARG A 251 3.50 -7.94 19.52
C ARG A 251 2.36 -8.83 19.03
N MET A 252 2.15 -8.89 17.72
CA MET A 252 1.11 -9.73 17.11
C MET A 252 1.34 -11.22 17.37
N ARG A 253 2.58 -11.69 17.21
CA ARG A 253 2.97 -13.05 17.59
C ARG A 253 2.67 -13.33 19.05
N SER A 254 3.02 -12.41 19.94
CA SER A 254 2.81 -12.57 21.39
C SER A 254 1.32 -12.62 21.72
N SER A 255 0.50 -11.75 21.13
CA SER A 255 -0.95 -11.75 21.29
C SER A 255 -1.59 -13.04 20.78
N VAL A 256 -1.26 -13.49 19.56
CA VAL A 256 -1.78 -14.74 18.99
C VAL A 256 -1.34 -15.94 19.81
N THR A 257 -0.09 -15.99 20.24
CA THR A 257 0.43 -17.08 21.08
C THR A 257 -0.29 -17.11 22.42
N LEU A 258 -0.44 -15.97 23.09
CA LEU A 258 -1.14 -15.85 24.36
C LEU A 258 -2.60 -16.28 24.22
N LEU A 259 -3.29 -15.77 23.20
CA LEU A 259 -4.67 -16.10 22.87
C LEU A 259 -4.85 -17.61 22.70
N CYS A 260 -4.10 -18.21 21.78
CA CYS A 260 -4.22 -19.64 21.51
C CYS A 260 -3.79 -20.48 22.72
N THR A 261 -2.83 -20.04 23.54
CA THR A 261 -2.41 -20.77 24.74
C THR A 261 -3.52 -20.77 25.78
N LEU A 262 -4.11 -19.61 26.06
CA LEU A 262 -5.20 -19.49 27.03
C LEU A 262 -6.44 -20.26 26.56
N SER A 263 -6.79 -20.18 25.27
CA SER A 263 -7.88 -20.98 24.71
C SER A 263 -7.57 -22.48 24.80
N ALA A 264 -6.36 -22.92 24.44
CA ALA A 264 -5.96 -24.32 24.55
C ALA A 264 -6.05 -24.84 25.99
N VAL A 265 -5.53 -24.09 26.97
CA VAL A 265 -5.59 -24.45 28.38
C VAL A 265 -7.04 -24.54 28.86
N ALA A 266 -7.90 -23.59 28.48
CA ALA A 266 -9.30 -23.60 28.88
C ALA A 266 -10.07 -24.79 28.27
N TYR A 267 -9.87 -25.09 26.98
CA TYR A 267 -10.50 -26.25 26.33
C TYR A 267 -9.97 -27.59 26.88
N LEU A 268 -8.67 -27.68 27.20
CA LEU A 268 -8.10 -28.88 27.83
C LEU A 268 -8.56 -29.06 29.28
N ALA A 269 -8.74 -27.97 30.02
CA ALA A 269 -9.31 -28.03 31.37
C ALA A 269 -10.78 -28.48 31.34
N LEU A 270 -11.57 -27.96 30.40
CA LEU A 270 -12.94 -28.42 30.16
C LEU A 270 -12.98 -29.89 29.77
N PHE A 271 -12.09 -30.34 28.87
CA PHE A 271 -11.95 -31.74 28.52
C PHE A 271 -11.59 -32.61 29.74
N ALA A 272 -10.62 -32.20 30.54
CA ALA A 272 -10.22 -32.94 31.74
C ALA A 272 -11.36 -33.02 32.76
N ALA A 273 -12.13 -31.95 32.93
CA ALA A 273 -13.31 -31.93 33.79
C ALA A 273 -14.40 -32.89 33.29
N THR A 274 -14.70 -32.88 31.98
CA THR A 274 -15.72 -33.79 31.42
C THR A 274 -15.28 -35.25 31.45
N VAL A 275 -14.00 -35.53 31.22
CA VAL A 275 -13.43 -36.90 31.35
C VAL A 275 -13.47 -37.36 32.81
N SER A 276 -13.15 -36.49 33.77
CA SER A 276 -13.19 -36.83 35.20
C SER A 276 -14.61 -37.19 35.65
N ASP A 277 -15.60 -36.43 35.20
CA ASP A 277 -17.02 -36.69 35.47
C ASP A 277 -17.49 -38.02 34.82
N LEU A 278 -16.99 -38.33 33.61
CA LEU A 278 -17.25 -39.60 32.94
C LEU A 278 -16.63 -40.81 33.66
N LEU A 279 -15.41 -40.64 34.20
CA LEU A 279 -14.67 -41.71 34.88
C LEU A 279 -15.15 -41.93 36.32
N ALA A 280 -15.65 -40.89 36.99
CA ALA A 280 -16.08 -40.93 38.38
C ALA A 280 -17.43 -40.21 38.58
N PRO A 281 -18.53 -40.82 38.13
CA PRO A 281 -19.85 -40.19 38.15
C PRO A 281 -20.29 -39.94 39.60
N GLY A 282 -20.62 -38.69 39.94
CA GLY A 282 -21.10 -38.31 41.27
C GLY A 282 -20.06 -37.68 42.21
N ILE A 283 -18.80 -37.51 41.78
CA ILE A 283 -17.80 -36.74 42.55
C ILE A 283 -17.95 -35.23 42.29
N LEU A 284 -18.29 -34.84 41.07
CA LEU A 284 -18.62 -33.47 40.71
C LEU A 284 -20.14 -33.30 40.73
N HIS A 285 -20.63 -32.39 41.57
CA HIS A 285 -22.05 -32.04 41.62
C HIS A 285 -22.50 -31.54 40.24
N GLU A 286 -23.65 -32.01 39.72
CA GLU A 286 -24.23 -31.56 38.44
C GLU A 286 -24.32 -30.02 38.32
N ASP A 287 -24.42 -29.32 39.45
CA ASP A 287 -24.45 -27.86 39.52
C ASP A 287 -23.11 -27.21 39.13
N ILE A 288 -21.98 -27.88 39.40
CA ILE A 288 -20.65 -27.35 39.10
C ILE A 288 -20.39 -27.36 37.60
N THR A 289 -20.72 -28.43 36.89
CA THR A 289 -20.58 -28.52 35.43
C THR A 289 -21.51 -27.54 34.71
N LEU A 290 -22.74 -27.36 35.23
CA LEU A 290 -23.72 -26.43 34.66
C LEU A 290 -23.29 -24.95 34.74
N VAL A 291 -22.54 -24.57 35.77
CA VAL A 291 -22.07 -23.19 36.00
C VAL A 291 -20.65 -22.98 35.46
N ALA A 292 -19.74 -23.92 35.68
CA ALA A 292 -18.33 -23.79 35.30
C ALA A 292 -18.14 -23.71 33.79
N GLN A 293 -18.94 -24.43 33.00
CA GLN A 293 -18.79 -24.46 31.55
C GLN A 293 -19.17 -23.12 30.88
N PRO A 294 -20.34 -22.49 31.17
CA PRO A 294 -20.63 -21.14 30.71
C PRO A 294 -19.62 -20.09 31.20
N CYS A 295 -19.18 -20.18 32.46
CA CYS A 295 -18.15 -19.29 33.00
C CYS A 295 -16.82 -19.45 32.25
N ALA A 296 -16.41 -20.67 31.93
CA ALA A 296 -15.20 -20.93 31.15
C ALA A 296 -15.30 -20.33 29.74
N TYR A 297 -16.43 -20.50 29.04
CA TYR A 297 -16.63 -19.89 27.72
C TYR A 297 -16.68 -18.36 27.78
N MET A 298 -17.28 -17.78 28.83
CA MET A 298 -17.27 -16.34 29.04
C MET A 298 -15.85 -15.82 29.30
N CYS A 299 -15.08 -16.50 30.13
CA CYS A 299 -13.68 -16.17 30.38
C CYS A 299 -12.83 -16.28 29.11
N ILE A 300 -13.05 -17.32 28.29
CA ILE A 300 -12.41 -17.44 26.97
C ILE A 300 -12.79 -16.22 26.13
N GLY A 301 -14.08 -15.90 25.97
CA GLY A 301 -14.53 -14.76 25.18
C GLY A 301 -13.94 -13.42 25.65
N LEU A 302 -13.82 -13.20 26.96
CA LEU A 302 -13.16 -12.02 27.51
C LEU A 302 -11.66 -12.01 27.22
N VAL A 303 -10.97 -13.15 27.33
CA VAL A 303 -9.57 -13.27 26.94
C VAL A 303 -9.38 -13.01 25.45
N GLU A 304 -10.25 -13.54 24.60
CA GLU A 304 -10.23 -13.31 23.16
C GLU A 304 -10.45 -11.83 22.84
N LEU A 305 -11.43 -11.19 23.48
CA LEU A 305 -11.68 -9.76 23.36
C LEU A 305 -10.48 -8.93 23.83
N MET A 306 -9.86 -9.28 24.96
CA MET A 306 -8.68 -8.59 25.48
C MET A 306 -7.45 -8.79 24.59
N CYS A 307 -7.28 -9.97 23.99
CA CYS A 307 -6.19 -10.24 23.04
C CYS A 307 -6.41 -9.50 21.72
N LEU A 308 -7.64 -9.48 21.20
CA LEU A 308 -8.03 -8.66 20.06
C LEU A 308 -7.82 -7.18 20.37
N TYR A 309 -8.26 -6.71 21.54
CA TYR A 309 -8.04 -5.35 21.99
C TYR A 309 -6.56 -5.02 22.11
N LYS A 310 -5.70 -5.93 22.59
CA LYS A 310 -4.24 -5.72 22.65
C LYS A 310 -3.58 -5.73 21.27
N SER A 311 -4.15 -6.48 20.32
CA SER A 311 -3.67 -6.60 18.94
C SER A 311 -4.11 -5.43 18.06
N VAL A 312 -5.33 -4.93 18.27
CA VAL A 312 -5.98 -3.89 17.47
C VAL A 312 -5.89 -2.51 18.14
N GLY A 313 -5.70 -2.45 19.46
CA GLY A 313 -6.07 -1.28 20.27
C GLY A 313 -4.99 -0.21 20.48
N PHE A 314 -5.50 1.03 20.56
CA PHE A 314 -5.12 2.32 21.19
C PHE A 314 -3.66 2.72 21.38
N ASN A 315 -2.75 1.76 21.53
CA ASN A 315 -1.30 1.97 21.53
C ASN A 315 -0.70 1.26 20.33
N ILE A 316 -1.32 1.37 19.15
CA ILE A 316 -0.62 1.04 17.91
C ILE A 316 0.60 1.97 17.93
N PRO A 317 1.84 1.43 17.95
CA PRO A 317 2.98 2.29 17.74
C PRO A 317 2.71 2.96 16.40
N GLU A 318 2.56 4.30 16.42
CA GLU A 318 2.53 5.06 15.18
C GLU A 318 3.75 4.59 14.39
N GLN A 319 3.53 4.31 13.10
CA GLN A 319 4.66 4.11 12.20
C GLN A 319 5.62 5.26 12.46
N PRO A 320 6.91 5.00 12.71
CA PRO A 320 7.84 6.04 13.14
C PRO A 320 7.68 7.21 12.17
N ASP A 321 7.04 8.26 12.66
CA ASP A 321 7.17 9.56 12.04
C ASP A 321 8.59 9.89 12.41
N ILE A 322 9.51 9.65 11.47
CA ILE A 322 10.88 10.12 11.65
C ILE A 322 10.70 11.62 11.58
N ASP A 323 10.44 12.21 12.75
CA ASP A 323 10.15 13.62 12.95
C ASP A 323 11.49 14.33 12.81
N LEU A 324 11.89 14.43 11.54
CA LEU A 324 13.12 15.04 11.15
C LEU A 324 12.86 16.53 11.13
N GLU A 325 13.48 17.24 12.07
CA GLU A 325 13.48 18.69 12.04
C GLU A 325 13.87 19.14 10.62
N PRO A 326 13.13 20.08 10.01
CA PRO A 326 13.42 20.46 8.64
C PRO A 326 14.86 20.99 8.54
N LEU A 327 15.76 20.20 7.96
CA LEU A 327 17.10 20.65 7.66
C LEU A 327 17.02 21.75 6.61
N PRO A 328 17.40 23.00 6.93
CA PRO A 328 17.50 24.03 5.92
C PRO A 328 18.49 23.55 4.85
N LEU A 329 18.08 23.62 3.57
CA LEU A 329 18.99 23.36 2.45
C LEU A 329 20.05 24.46 2.32
N ARG A 330 19.70 25.65 2.79
CA ARG A 330 20.60 26.77 2.88
C ARG A 330 21.57 26.57 4.04
N SER A 331 22.85 26.76 3.74
CA SER A 331 23.84 26.96 4.78
C SER A 331 23.47 28.22 5.57
N ALA A 332 23.82 28.28 6.87
CA ALA A 332 23.70 29.51 7.66
C ALA A 332 24.45 30.71 7.04
N THR A 333 25.34 30.45 6.07
CA THR A 333 26.07 31.45 5.30
C THR A 333 25.36 31.94 4.04
N ASP A 334 24.28 31.29 3.60
CA ASP A 334 23.57 31.74 2.41
C ASP A 334 22.84 33.04 2.73
N THR A 335 23.16 34.07 1.95
CA THR A 335 22.60 35.41 2.12
C THR A 335 21.07 35.30 2.08
N PRO A 336 20.35 35.82 3.08
CA PRO A 336 18.89 35.89 3.02
C PRO A 336 18.45 36.61 1.74
N LEU A 337 17.22 36.34 1.26
CA LEU A 337 16.60 37.12 0.17
C LEU A 337 16.72 38.64 0.37
N ASP A 338 16.76 39.08 1.63
CA ASP A 338 16.82 40.48 2.05
C ASP A 338 18.27 41.03 2.14
N GLY A 339 19.28 40.19 1.88
CA GLY A 339 20.69 40.55 1.89
C GLY A 339 21.20 41.14 0.56
N SER A 340 22.50 41.38 0.48
CA SER A 340 23.21 42.22 -0.52
C SER A 340 23.24 41.68 -1.97
N HIS A 341 22.14 41.12 -2.48
CA HIS A 341 22.02 40.78 -3.89
C HIS A 341 21.98 42.04 -4.75
N SER A 342 22.64 42.00 -5.90
CA SER A 342 22.63 43.08 -6.88
C SER A 342 21.21 43.31 -7.42
N ASP A 343 20.96 44.49 -7.99
CA ASP A 343 19.69 44.78 -8.64
C ASP A 343 19.42 43.80 -9.80
N ALA A 344 20.47 43.43 -10.55
CA ALA A 344 20.38 42.47 -11.66
C ALA A 344 19.93 41.07 -11.19
N TRP A 345 20.41 40.60 -10.03
CA TRP A 345 19.95 39.34 -9.44
C TRP A 345 18.46 39.41 -9.11
N ARG A 346 18.03 40.47 -8.42
CA ARG A 346 16.64 40.68 -8.01
C ARG A 346 15.71 40.83 -9.20
N ASP A 347 16.11 41.55 -10.24
CA ASP A 347 15.31 41.71 -11.46
C ASP A 347 15.15 40.39 -12.21
N THR A 348 16.23 39.60 -12.33
CA THR A 348 16.20 38.28 -12.96
C THR A 348 15.34 37.31 -12.16
N LEU A 349 15.44 37.35 -10.82
CA LEU A 349 14.65 36.54 -9.90
C LEU A 349 13.15 36.85 -10.00
N GLU A 350 12.77 38.14 -9.93
CA GLU A 350 11.38 38.59 -10.03
C GLU A 350 10.81 38.26 -11.42
N SER A 351 11.59 38.45 -12.49
CA SER A 351 11.20 38.04 -13.84
C SER A 351 10.93 36.54 -13.89
N LEU A 352 11.87 35.70 -13.43
CA LEU A 352 11.73 34.24 -13.44
C LEU A 352 10.51 33.75 -12.64
N ALA A 353 10.29 34.32 -11.44
CA ALA A 353 9.18 33.96 -10.56
C ALA A 353 7.81 34.33 -11.15
N SER A 354 7.73 35.47 -11.85
CA SER A 354 6.48 35.97 -12.42
C SER A 354 6.02 35.27 -13.71
N ARG A 355 6.83 34.37 -14.26
CA ARG A 355 6.50 33.60 -15.46
C ARG A 355 5.67 32.39 -15.09
N SER A 356 4.63 32.11 -15.86
CA SER A 356 3.80 30.92 -15.67
C SER A 356 2.97 30.64 -16.93
N ILE A 357 2.41 29.44 -17.02
CA ILE A 357 1.50 29.03 -18.09
C ILE A 357 0.19 28.49 -17.51
N SER A 358 -0.95 28.83 -18.09
CA SER A 358 -2.23 28.22 -17.68
C SER A 358 -2.35 26.78 -18.20
N VAL A 359 -3.15 25.93 -17.54
CA VAL A 359 -3.41 24.57 -18.04
C VAL A 359 -4.01 24.60 -19.44
N GLY A 360 -4.92 25.56 -19.72
CA GLY A 360 -5.48 25.76 -21.05
C GLY A 360 -4.41 26.03 -22.12
N GLN A 361 -3.45 26.91 -21.83
CA GLN A 361 -2.32 27.22 -22.71
C GLN A 361 -1.39 26.01 -22.89
N LEU A 362 -1.17 25.21 -21.84
CA LEU A 362 -0.37 24.00 -21.92
C LEU A 362 -1.02 22.95 -22.84
N LEU A 363 -2.35 22.76 -22.73
CA LEU A 363 -3.11 21.88 -23.63
C LEU A 363 -3.10 22.38 -25.07
N GLU A 364 -3.24 23.69 -25.29
CA GLU A 364 -3.11 24.30 -26.62
C GLU A 364 -1.72 24.07 -27.23
N PHE A 365 -0.66 24.20 -26.43
CA PHE A 365 0.69 23.89 -26.87
C PHE A 365 0.84 22.41 -27.24
N ALA A 366 0.40 21.50 -26.38
CA ALA A 366 0.48 20.06 -26.63
C ALA A 366 -0.29 19.64 -27.89
N GLN A 367 -1.46 20.24 -28.14
CA GLN A 367 -2.27 19.97 -29.35
C GLN A 367 -1.56 20.36 -30.66
N LYS A 368 -0.60 21.29 -30.62
CA LYS A 368 0.16 21.73 -31.82
C LYS A 368 1.28 20.76 -32.21
N LEU A 369 1.65 19.83 -31.33
CA LEU A 369 2.73 18.87 -31.57
C LEU A 369 2.27 17.74 -32.50
N GLY A 370 3.17 17.16 -33.29
CA GLY A 370 2.87 16.00 -34.14
C GLY A 370 1.99 16.29 -35.35
N VAL A 371 1.55 17.54 -35.53
CA VAL A 371 0.78 17.96 -36.70
C VAL A 371 1.70 18.05 -37.93
N ALA A 372 1.28 17.44 -39.04
CA ALA A 372 2.04 17.48 -40.29
C ALA A 372 2.26 18.93 -40.78
N GLY A 373 3.52 19.32 -40.98
CA GLY A 373 3.90 20.70 -41.34
C GLY A 373 3.78 21.72 -40.19
N GLY A 374 3.38 21.27 -39.00
CA GLY A 374 3.28 22.08 -37.78
C GLY A 374 4.55 22.06 -36.93
N THR A 375 4.37 22.25 -35.63
CA THR A 375 5.48 22.24 -34.66
C THR A 375 5.87 20.80 -34.34
N MET A 376 7.16 20.47 -34.44
CA MET A 376 7.71 19.12 -34.19
C MET A 376 6.84 18.01 -34.82
N PRO A 377 6.75 17.90 -36.15
CA PRO A 377 5.84 16.96 -36.83
C PRO A 377 6.12 15.48 -36.52
N HIS A 378 7.34 15.16 -36.08
CA HIS A 378 7.74 13.80 -35.69
C HIS A 378 7.46 13.48 -34.22
N PHE A 379 6.78 14.36 -33.49
CA PHE A 379 6.40 14.11 -32.10
C PHE A 379 5.60 12.82 -31.96
N ARG A 380 5.94 12.04 -30.94
CA ARG A 380 5.30 10.78 -30.58
C ARG A 380 5.06 10.77 -29.07
N PRO A 381 3.82 10.70 -28.58
CA PRO A 381 3.54 10.82 -27.15
C PRO A 381 4.18 9.69 -26.33
N ASP A 382 4.34 8.50 -26.92
CA ASP A 382 4.93 7.30 -26.31
C ASP A 382 6.48 7.30 -26.29
N MET A 383 7.13 8.27 -26.94
CA MET A 383 8.59 8.30 -27.09
C MET A 383 9.22 9.67 -26.80
N SER A 384 8.55 10.76 -27.18
CA SER A 384 9.07 12.12 -27.08
C SER A 384 9.15 12.56 -25.63
N THR A 385 10.36 12.80 -25.18
CA THR A 385 10.69 13.33 -23.87
C THR A 385 10.47 14.83 -23.81
N THR A 386 10.41 15.38 -22.59
CA THR A 386 10.33 16.83 -22.41
C THR A 386 11.56 17.53 -23.00
N LYS A 387 12.74 16.91 -22.96
CA LYS A 387 13.96 17.39 -23.61
C LYS A 387 13.79 17.56 -25.12
N ASP A 388 13.17 16.59 -25.79
CA ASP A 388 12.91 16.66 -27.23
C ASP A 388 12.00 17.85 -27.55
N VAL A 389 10.91 18.00 -26.80
CA VAL A 389 9.95 19.10 -26.97
C VAL A 389 10.60 20.45 -26.70
N VAL A 390 11.45 20.57 -25.68
CA VAL A 390 12.18 21.81 -25.41
C VAL A 390 13.07 22.21 -26.60
N ARG A 391 13.82 21.24 -27.13
CA ARG A 391 14.79 21.49 -28.21
C ARG A 391 14.12 21.72 -29.56
N GLN A 392 13.03 21.02 -29.86
CA GLN A 392 12.40 20.99 -31.19
C GLN A 392 11.15 21.88 -31.31
N ALA A 393 10.52 22.26 -30.20
CA ALA A 393 9.28 23.05 -30.20
C ALA A 393 9.42 24.34 -29.39
N VAL A 394 9.78 24.24 -28.10
CA VAL A 394 9.82 25.40 -27.19
C VAL A 394 10.81 26.45 -27.69
N ILE A 395 12.09 26.08 -27.89
CA ILE A 395 13.13 27.01 -28.36
C ILE A 395 12.79 27.65 -29.72
N PRO A 396 12.35 26.89 -30.75
CA PRO A 396 11.94 27.51 -32.01
C PRO A 396 10.77 28.49 -31.87
N LEU A 397 9.75 28.16 -31.08
CA LEU A 397 8.56 28.98 -30.90
C LEU A 397 8.78 30.19 -29.99
N SER A 398 9.77 30.16 -29.11
CA SER A 398 10.12 31.27 -28.23
C SER A 398 11.15 32.25 -28.80
N ARG A 399 11.48 32.10 -30.09
CA ARG A 399 12.40 33.00 -30.79
C ARG A 399 11.73 34.32 -31.13
N THR A 400 12.43 35.42 -30.88
CA THR A 400 11.96 36.77 -31.20
C THR A 400 12.46 37.21 -32.59
N SER A 401 11.77 38.16 -33.20
CA SER A 401 12.07 38.66 -34.56
C SER A 401 13.38 39.44 -34.66
N ASP A 402 13.88 39.98 -33.54
CA ASP A 402 15.17 40.68 -33.42
C ASP A 402 16.40 39.74 -33.39
N GLY A 403 16.17 38.42 -33.54
CA GLY A 403 17.21 37.41 -33.52
C GLY A 403 17.54 36.87 -32.13
N GLY A 404 16.90 37.38 -31.07
CA GLY A 404 17.02 36.90 -29.70
C GLY A 404 16.07 35.75 -29.36
N GLY A 405 15.60 35.72 -28.11
CA GLY A 405 14.52 34.85 -27.68
C GLY A 405 14.18 35.03 -26.19
N THR A 406 12.97 34.64 -25.83
CA THR A 406 12.40 34.81 -24.48
C THR A 406 11.97 33.46 -23.91
N SER A 407 11.43 33.39 -22.70
CA SER A 407 10.82 32.14 -22.23
C SER A 407 9.53 31.85 -23.00
N TYR A 408 9.18 30.58 -23.20
CA TYR A 408 7.92 30.26 -23.88
C TYR A 408 6.69 30.70 -23.07
N ALA A 409 6.78 30.70 -21.74
CA ALA A 409 5.75 31.25 -20.87
C ALA A 409 5.43 32.73 -21.18
N GLU A 410 6.44 33.56 -21.46
CA GLU A 410 6.24 34.97 -21.85
C GLU A 410 5.61 35.12 -23.23
N VAL A 411 5.85 34.18 -24.15
CA VAL A 411 5.16 34.15 -25.45
C VAL A 411 3.67 33.85 -25.26
N CYS A 412 3.34 32.89 -24.41
CA CYS A 412 1.95 32.55 -24.11
C CYS A 412 1.24 33.61 -23.27
N SER A 413 1.95 34.28 -22.39
CA SER A 413 1.42 35.24 -21.43
C SER A 413 2.43 36.38 -21.23
N PRO A 414 2.36 37.44 -22.06
CA PRO A 414 3.29 38.58 -21.95
C PRO A 414 3.11 39.41 -20.66
N GLY A 415 2.12 39.09 -19.81
CA GLY A 415 1.92 39.68 -18.50
C GLY A 415 2.66 38.94 -17.38
N ARG A 416 2.95 39.66 -16.29
CA ARG A 416 3.48 39.08 -15.05
C ARG A 416 2.33 38.50 -14.24
N GLU A 417 2.13 37.20 -14.34
CA GLU A 417 1.13 36.47 -13.56
C GLU A 417 1.81 35.34 -12.80
N TYR A 418 1.81 35.44 -11.47
CA TYR A 418 2.44 34.44 -10.64
C TYR A 418 1.76 33.06 -10.77
N PRO A 419 2.54 31.97 -10.72
CA PRO A 419 2.00 30.61 -10.71
C PRO A 419 1.26 30.31 -9.41
N HIS A 420 0.23 29.46 -9.49
CA HIS A 420 -0.42 28.86 -8.32
C HIS A 420 0.32 27.59 -7.86
N VAL A 421 1.04 26.96 -8.79
CA VAL A 421 1.70 25.68 -8.58
C VAL A 421 3.06 25.67 -9.27
N MET A 422 4.12 25.28 -8.57
CA MET A 422 5.41 24.98 -9.18
C MET A 422 5.51 23.48 -9.49
N VAL A 423 6.00 23.12 -10.67
CA VAL A 423 6.12 21.72 -11.10
C VAL A 423 7.57 21.27 -11.08
N THR A 424 7.85 20.26 -10.27
CA THR A 424 9.11 19.49 -10.32
C THR A 424 8.91 18.29 -11.22
N HIS A 425 9.74 18.19 -12.27
CA HIS A 425 9.67 17.12 -13.27
C HIS A 425 11.07 16.76 -13.80
N CYS A 426 11.19 15.60 -14.44
CA CYS A 426 12.41 15.21 -15.15
C CYS A 426 12.29 15.48 -16.66
N TRP A 427 13.37 15.94 -17.29
CA TRP A 427 13.39 16.22 -18.73
C TRP A 427 13.47 14.96 -19.59
N ASP A 428 13.96 13.85 -19.04
CA ASP A 428 14.03 12.55 -19.72
C ASP A 428 12.67 11.81 -19.69
N SER A 429 11.70 12.32 -18.93
CA SER A 429 10.34 11.78 -18.91
C SER A 429 9.57 12.19 -20.16
N LEU A 430 8.61 11.34 -20.55
CA LEU A 430 7.70 11.63 -21.66
C LEU A 430 6.98 12.97 -21.44
N PHE A 431 6.97 13.82 -22.47
CA PHE A 431 6.33 15.13 -22.36
C PHE A 431 4.83 15.00 -22.10
N ILE A 432 4.17 13.99 -22.68
CA ILE A 432 2.74 13.80 -22.51
C ILE A 432 2.38 13.44 -21.06
N HIS A 433 3.25 12.74 -20.34
CA HIS A 433 3.07 12.45 -18.92
C HIS A 433 3.16 13.72 -18.05
N LEU A 434 4.05 14.66 -18.41
CA LEU A 434 4.10 15.97 -17.73
C LEU A 434 2.79 16.73 -17.91
N VAL A 435 2.26 16.77 -19.14
CA VAL A 435 0.97 17.41 -19.44
C VAL A 435 -0.16 16.72 -18.67
N ALA A 436 -0.21 15.38 -18.72
CA ALA A 436 -1.20 14.59 -18.00
C ALA A 436 -1.17 14.84 -16.49
N ALA A 437 0.02 14.87 -15.87
CA ALA A 437 0.19 15.16 -14.45
C ALA A 437 -0.35 16.55 -14.07
N VAL A 438 -0.08 17.58 -14.87
CA VAL A 438 -0.58 18.94 -14.65
C VAL A 438 -2.11 19.02 -14.80
N VAL A 439 -2.66 18.35 -15.81
CA VAL A 439 -4.11 18.30 -16.06
C VAL A 439 -4.82 17.53 -14.94
N SER A 440 -4.31 16.37 -14.54
CA SER A 440 -4.81 15.60 -13.40
C SER A 440 -4.78 16.41 -12.10
N ASP A 441 -3.70 17.13 -11.84
CA ASP A 441 -3.61 18.00 -10.65
C ASP A 441 -4.64 19.13 -10.67
N ALA A 442 -4.88 19.73 -11.85
CA ALA A 442 -5.88 20.76 -12.03
C ALA A 442 -7.32 20.23 -11.89
N LEU A 443 -7.56 18.97 -12.27
CA LEU A 443 -8.83 18.28 -12.11
C LEU A 443 -9.02 17.68 -10.70
N GLY A 444 -7.99 17.71 -9.84
CA GLY A 444 -8.03 17.10 -8.51
C GLY A 444 -8.02 15.57 -8.52
N LEU A 445 -7.51 14.97 -9.59
CA LEU A 445 -7.32 13.52 -9.69
C LEU A 445 -6.09 13.07 -8.90
N GLU A 446 -6.09 11.81 -8.47
CA GLU A 446 -5.04 11.27 -7.60
C GLU A 446 -3.86 10.65 -8.36
N ASP A 447 -4.07 10.27 -9.61
CA ASP A 447 -3.05 9.81 -10.57
C ASP A 447 -3.36 10.35 -11.98
N TYR A 448 -2.47 10.10 -12.93
CA TYR A 448 -2.58 10.66 -14.28
C TYR A 448 -2.68 9.64 -15.41
N SER A 449 -2.87 8.35 -15.10
CA SER A 449 -2.94 7.26 -16.08
C SER A 449 -4.05 7.47 -17.10
N ALA A 450 -5.26 7.74 -16.63
CA ALA A 450 -6.42 7.96 -17.49
C ALA A 450 -6.23 9.17 -18.42
N VAL A 451 -5.73 10.28 -17.88
CA VAL A 451 -5.47 11.50 -18.66
C VAL A 451 -4.33 11.29 -19.67
N ALA A 452 -3.29 10.55 -19.30
CA ALA A 452 -2.22 10.19 -20.23
C ALA A 452 -2.75 9.35 -21.40
N GLY A 453 -3.59 8.35 -21.13
CA GLY A 453 -4.26 7.56 -22.18
C GLY A 453 -5.15 8.40 -23.09
N GLU A 454 -5.98 9.29 -22.52
CA GLU A 454 -6.82 10.22 -23.31
C GLU A 454 -5.97 11.14 -24.21
N LEU A 455 -4.82 11.60 -23.71
CA LEU A 455 -3.90 12.43 -24.47
C LEU A 455 -3.16 11.63 -25.55
N GLU A 456 -2.73 10.40 -25.28
CA GLU A 456 -2.09 9.51 -26.25
C GLU A 456 -3.04 9.14 -27.39
N ASP A 457 -4.31 8.83 -27.08
CA ASP A 457 -5.35 8.53 -28.04
C ASP A 457 -5.60 9.69 -29.03
N CYS A 458 -5.30 10.94 -28.64
CA CYS A 458 -5.37 12.07 -29.58
C CYS A 458 -4.37 11.97 -30.74
N PHE A 459 -3.26 11.25 -30.55
CA PHE A 459 -2.20 11.12 -31.56
C PHE A 459 -2.29 9.79 -32.33
N VAL A 460 -3.17 8.87 -31.93
CA VAL A 460 -3.32 7.55 -32.55
C VAL A 460 -4.59 7.51 -33.42
N GLY A 461 -4.44 7.23 -34.72
CA GLY A 461 -5.54 6.90 -35.64
C GLY A 461 -6.06 8.05 -36.51
N ALA A 462 -7.16 7.79 -37.22
CA ALA A 462 -7.74 8.71 -38.23
C ALA A 462 -8.24 10.05 -37.65
N CYS A 463 -8.48 10.10 -36.33
CA CYS A 463 -8.85 11.33 -35.61
C CYS A 463 -7.69 12.34 -35.53
N ALA A 464 -6.42 11.90 -35.65
CA ALA A 464 -5.27 12.81 -35.66
C ALA A 464 -5.27 13.79 -36.85
N PHE A 465 -6.06 13.52 -37.89
CA PHE A 465 -6.12 14.31 -39.13
C PHE A 465 -7.48 14.96 -39.40
N ALA A 466 -8.51 14.63 -38.63
CA ALA A 466 -9.89 14.96 -38.98
C ALA A 466 -10.50 15.95 -37.97
N VAL A 467 -10.41 17.25 -38.29
CA VAL A 467 -11.15 18.39 -37.71
C VAL A 467 -10.51 19.06 -36.48
N PRO A 468 -9.99 20.29 -36.63
CA PRO A 468 -9.69 21.18 -35.50
C PRO A 468 -10.95 21.40 -34.65
N GLY A 469 -10.90 21.06 -33.36
CA GLY A 469 -12.01 21.24 -32.41
C GLY A 469 -12.84 19.99 -32.13
N CYS A 470 -12.45 18.81 -32.61
CA CYS A 470 -12.95 17.53 -32.08
C CYS A 470 -11.80 16.76 -31.39
N GLY A 471 -12.12 15.99 -30.35
CA GLY A 471 -11.17 15.09 -29.70
C GLY A 471 -10.95 15.36 -28.20
N LYS A 472 -10.15 14.50 -27.57
CA LYS A 472 -9.98 14.48 -26.10
C LYS A 472 -9.39 15.77 -25.55
N PHE A 473 -8.64 16.55 -26.34
CA PHE A 473 -8.20 17.88 -25.92
C PHE A 473 -9.35 18.82 -25.55
N GLU A 474 -10.44 18.85 -26.34
CA GLU A 474 -11.60 19.69 -26.01
C GLU A 474 -12.42 19.10 -24.86
N GLU A 475 -12.52 17.77 -24.76
CA GLU A 475 -13.15 17.11 -23.61
C GLU A 475 -12.41 17.45 -22.30
N LEU A 476 -11.07 17.41 -22.32
CA LEU A 476 -10.24 17.79 -21.18
C LEU A 476 -10.37 19.28 -20.85
N ARG A 477 -10.39 20.17 -21.85
CA ARG A 477 -10.64 21.61 -21.63
C ARG A 477 -12.02 21.86 -21.05
N ALA A 478 -13.06 21.17 -21.53
CA ALA A 478 -14.41 21.26 -21.00
C ALA A 478 -14.43 20.83 -19.53
N ARG A 479 -13.84 19.68 -19.18
CA ARG A 479 -13.72 19.22 -17.79
C ARG A 479 -12.99 20.22 -16.89
N LEU A 480 -11.90 20.82 -17.38
CA LEU A 480 -11.17 21.86 -16.65
C LEU A 480 -11.97 23.16 -16.52
N SER A 481 -12.76 23.51 -17.53
CA SER A 481 -13.66 24.67 -17.50
C SER A 481 -14.79 24.46 -16.50
N ASP A 482 -15.41 23.28 -16.51
CA ASP A 482 -16.47 22.88 -15.58
C ASP A 482 -15.95 22.83 -14.14
N ALA A 483 -14.70 22.39 -13.94
CA ALA A 483 -14.02 22.44 -12.65
C ALA A 483 -13.56 23.86 -12.26
N GLY A 484 -13.64 24.84 -13.15
CA GLY A 484 -13.17 26.20 -12.92
C GLY A 484 -11.64 26.31 -12.79
N THR A 485 -10.87 25.34 -13.30
CA THR A 485 -9.41 25.27 -13.13
C THR A 485 -8.62 25.45 -14.43
N LEU A 486 -9.29 25.70 -15.56
CA LEU A 486 -8.64 25.93 -16.86
C LEU A 486 -7.60 27.07 -16.84
N HIS A 487 -7.88 28.12 -16.06
CA HIS A 487 -7.02 29.29 -15.89
C HIS A 487 -5.93 29.11 -14.83
N ARG A 488 -5.90 27.98 -14.11
CA ARG A 488 -4.90 27.71 -13.08
C ARG A 488 -3.51 27.72 -13.71
N ARG A 489 -2.60 28.46 -13.08
CA ARG A 489 -1.26 28.74 -13.63
C ARG A 489 -0.18 27.90 -12.97
N TYR A 490 0.73 27.38 -13.77
CA TYR A 490 1.82 26.51 -13.36
C TYR A 490 3.16 27.13 -13.77
N TRP A 491 4.16 26.98 -12.90
CA TRP A 491 5.55 27.24 -13.23
C TRP A 491 6.20 25.91 -13.59
N ILE A 492 6.67 25.80 -14.83
CA ILE A 492 7.27 24.57 -15.38
C ILE A 492 8.62 24.97 -15.97
N CYS A 493 9.72 24.44 -15.45
CA CYS A 493 11.07 24.93 -15.83
C CYS A 493 11.34 24.84 -17.34
N ALA A 494 10.80 23.82 -18.02
CA ALA A 494 10.89 23.66 -19.47
C ALA A 494 10.28 24.85 -20.26
N LEU A 495 9.31 25.56 -19.69
CA LEU A 495 8.55 26.63 -20.35
C LEU A 495 8.85 28.03 -19.76
N CYS A 496 9.12 28.11 -18.46
CA CYS A 496 9.31 29.37 -17.72
C CYS A 496 10.76 29.86 -17.70
N VAL A 497 11.75 28.95 -17.82
CA VAL A 497 13.15 29.37 -17.97
C VAL A 497 13.38 29.88 -19.39
N ASN A 498 14.11 30.99 -19.54
CA ASN A 498 14.53 31.47 -20.84
C ASN A 498 15.60 30.53 -21.42
N GLN A 499 15.14 29.58 -22.23
CA GLN A 499 16.01 28.59 -22.88
C GLN A 499 17.01 29.23 -23.84
N HIS A 500 16.69 30.41 -24.39
CA HIS A 500 17.60 31.18 -25.23
C HIS A 500 18.72 31.85 -24.43
N ALA A 501 18.49 32.25 -23.19
CA ALA A 501 19.53 32.78 -22.31
C ALA A 501 20.37 31.67 -21.64
N SER A 502 20.02 30.41 -21.86
CA SER A 502 20.62 29.25 -21.18
C SER A 502 21.18 28.24 -22.17
N ILE A 503 20.39 27.25 -22.60
CA ILE A 503 20.90 26.02 -23.20
C ILE A 503 20.84 25.99 -24.73
N CYS A 504 20.18 26.94 -25.40
CA CYS A 504 19.78 26.77 -26.81
C CYS A 504 20.95 26.62 -27.81
N SER A 505 22.16 27.06 -27.47
CA SER A 505 23.33 27.06 -28.38
C SER A 505 24.40 26.02 -28.05
N SER A 506 24.20 25.20 -27.01
CA SER A 506 25.21 24.21 -26.60
C SER A 506 24.61 23.02 -25.83
N PHE A 507 25.44 22.01 -25.64
CA PHE A 507 25.23 20.91 -24.69
C PHE A 507 26.31 20.97 -23.61
N ALA A 508 26.25 20.06 -22.64
CA ALA A 508 27.37 19.83 -21.74
C ALA A 508 28.65 19.53 -22.54
N PRO A 509 29.85 19.84 -22.01
CA PRO A 509 31.11 19.50 -22.66
C PRO A 509 31.20 18.01 -23.00
N GLU A 510 31.78 17.68 -24.15
CA GLU A 510 31.96 16.30 -24.58
C GLU A 510 32.94 15.57 -23.63
N PRO A 511 32.53 14.45 -23.01
CA PRO A 511 33.40 13.66 -22.15
C PRO A 511 34.41 12.83 -22.97
N GLN A 512 35.47 12.32 -22.31
CA GLN A 512 36.50 11.51 -22.98
C GLN A 512 35.94 10.21 -23.56
N LYS A 513 36.46 9.81 -24.74
CA LYS A 513 36.10 8.59 -25.47
C LYS A 513 37.14 7.47 -25.30
N PRO A 514 36.71 6.20 -25.19
CA PRO A 514 35.36 5.73 -24.91
C PRO A 514 35.04 5.80 -23.40
N SER A 515 33.81 6.18 -23.04
CA SER A 515 33.35 6.11 -21.64
C SER A 515 31.83 5.96 -21.56
N ARG A 516 31.33 5.37 -20.46
CA ARG A 516 29.88 5.32 -20.18
C ARG A 516 29.25 6.72 -20.12
N CYS A 517 30.02 7.71 -19.70
CA CYS A 517 29.61 9.12 -19.71
C CYS A 517 29.42 9.65 -21.13
N TYR A 518 30.24 9.20 -22.09
CA TYR A 518 30.09 9.56 -23.50
C TYR A 518 28.78 9.01 -24.09
N ASP A 519 28.43 7.76 -23.81
CA ASP A 519 27.18 7.18 -24.34
C ASP A 519 25.94 7.91 -23.80
N ALA A 520 25.96 8.26 -22.51
CA ALA A 520 24.90 9.08 -21.90
C ALA A 520 24.83 10.48 -22.53
N TRP A 521 25.98 11.13 -22.72
CA TRP A 521 26.07 12.44 -23.35
C TRP A 521 25.61 12.44 -24.82
N ASP A 522 26.01 11.43 -25.61
CA ASP A 522 25.60 11.31 -27.02
C ASP A 522 24.11 11.03 -27.14
N LYS A 523 23.55 10.23 -26.22
CA LYS A 523 22.10 10.05 -26.10
C LYS A 523 21.39 11.36 -25.77
N ASP A 524 21.94 12.17 -24.86
CA ASP A 524 21.30 13.40 -24.40
C ASP A 524 21.21 14.51 -25.45
N ARG A 525 22.07 14.48 -26.46
CA ARG A 525 22.04 15.44 -27.59
C ARG A 525 21.21 14.96 -28.78
N ARG A 526 20.57 13.79 -28.68
CA ARG A 526 19.77 13.21 -29.75
C ARG A 526 18.30 13.22 -29.40
N ASP A 527 17.50 13.46 -30.42
CA ASP A 527 16.06 13.36 -30.40
C ASP A 527 15.63 11.90 -30.19
N SER A 528 14.77 11.63 -29.21
CA SER A 528 14.43 10.26 -28.83
C SER A 528 13.69 9.47 -29.92
N VAL A 529 13.02 10.16 -30.86
CA VAL A 529 12.22 9.55 -31.92
C VAL A 529 13.05 9.37 -33.18
N THR A 530 13.71 10.43 -33.63
CA THR A 530 14.45 10.44 -34.89
C THR A 530 15.90 10.02 -34.75
N ASN A 531 16.43 9.98 -33.51
CA ASN A 531 17.83 9.76 -33.17
C ASN A 531 18.81 10.79 -33.79
N ALA A 532 18.26 11.86 -34.38
CA ALA A 532 19.02 12.96 -34.95
C ALA A 532 19.59 13.85 -33.84
N VAL A 533 20.80 14.38 -34.05
CA VAL A 533 21.38 15.36 -33.11
C VAL A 533 20.58 16.65 -33.20
N PHE A 534 20.21 17.26 -32.07
CA PHE A 534 19.46 18.51 -32.13
C PHE A 534 20.29 19.63 -32.77
N ASN A 535 19.63 20.45 -33.57
CA ASN A 535 20.25 21.65 -34.12
C ASN A 535 20.43 22.71 -33.03
N PHE A 536 21.54 23.44 -33.11
CA PHE A 536 21.73 24.61 -32.26
C PHE A 536 20.89 25.78 -32.74
N CYS A 537 20.36 26.54 -31.79
CA CYS A 537 19.68 27.79 -32.09
C CYS A 537 20.72 28.87 -32.44
N GLY A 538 20.60 29.46 -33.64
CA GLY A 538 21.42 30.58 -34.08
C GLY A 538 20.94 31.95 -33.56
N CYS A 539 20.36 32.02 -32.36
CA CYS A 539 19.96 33.30 -31.77
C CYS A 539 21.18 34.06 -31.21
N ASN A 540 21.06 35.38 -31.12
CA ASN A 540 22.11 36.26 -30.58
C ASN A 540 21.99 36.49 -29.05
N ALA A 541 21.04 35.83 -28.37
CA ALA A 541 20.85 35.97 -26.93
C ALA A 541 22.10 35.53 -26.16
N ALA A 542 22.57 36.36 -25.23
CA ALA A 542 23.69 36.05 -24.35
C ALA A 542 23.39 34.84 -23.48
N LYS A 543 24.40 33.97 -23.25
CA LYS A 543 24.25 32.78 -22.40
C LYS A 543 24.77 33.07 -21.00
N HIS A 544 23.93 32.90 -20.00
CA HIS A 544 24.26 33.14 -18.61
C HIS A 544 24.28 31.82 -17.84
N PHE A 545 25.46 31.48 -17.32
CA PHE A 545 25.69 30.30 -16.48
C PHE A 545 26.35 30.74 -15.17
N ASN A 546 27.03 29.81 -14.47
CA ASN A 546 27.67 30.05 -13.18
C ASN A 546 28.78 31.14 -13.21
N ASN A 547 29.27 31.54 -14.39
CA ASN A 547 30.20 32.65 -14.58
C ASN A 547 29.51 34.04 -14.64
N SER A 548 28.18 34.08 -14.64
CA SER A 548 27.37 35.31 -14.60
C SER A 548 26.22 35.11 -13.62
N PRO A 549 26.53 34.91 -12.32
CA PRO A 549 25.55 34.43 -11.34
C PRO A 549 24.32 35.33 -11.22
N ASP A 550 24.49 36.65 -11.36
CA ASP A 550 23.41 37.64 -11.28
C ASP A 550 22.38 37.48 -12.39
N LEU A 551 22.81 37.14 -13.60
CA LEU A 551 21.95 37.01 -14.78
C LEU A 551 21.53 35.56 -15.09
N CYS A 552 22.16 34.57 -14.42
CA CYS A 552 21.82 33.16 -14.58
C CYS A 552 20.45 32.88 -13.94
N GLU A 553 19.51 32.25 -14.66
CA GLU A 553 18.23 31.86 -14.08
C GLU A 553 18.32 30.53 -13.31
N LEU A 554 19.25 29.65 -13.72
CA LEU A 554 19.35 28.27 -13.20
C LEU A 554 19.85 28.18 -11.75
N ASN A 555 20.54 29.22 -11.25
CA ASN A 555 21.01 29.28 -9.87
C ASN A 555 20.03 29.97 -8.91
N LYS A 556 18.83 30.36 -9.38
CA LYS A 556 17.83 31.13 -8.62
C LYS A 556 16.63 30.31 -8.16
N PHE A 557 16.62 29.00 -8.36
CA PHE A 557 15.42 28.20 -8.11
C PHE A 557 15.02 28.22 -6.63
N ASP A 558 15.98 28.15 -5.71
CA ASP A 558 15.69 28.19 -4.27
C ASP A 558 15.07 29.54 -3.85
N ASP A 559 15.69 30.62 -4.29
CA ASP A 559 15.23 32.00 -4.07
C ASP A 559 13.86 32.25 -4.71
N MET A 560 13.63 31.68 -5.89
CA MET A 560 12.39 31.80 -6.65
C MET A 560 11.26 31.09 -5.93
N MET A 561 11.50 29.89 -5.41
CA MET A 561 10.54 29.16 -4.59
C MET A 561 10.18 29.92 -3.32
N GLU A 562 11.17 30.47 -2.63
CA GLU A 562 10.95 31.27 -1.43
C GLU A 562 10.18 32.56 -1.74
N LEU A 563 10.55 33.27 -2.80
CA LEU A 563 9.84 34.47 -3.27
C LEU A 563 8.39 34.16 -3.62
N LEU A 564 8.14 33.08 -4.39
CA LEU A 564 6.79 32.65 -4.72
C LEU A 564 5.97 32.34 -3.47
N ASN A 565 6.54 31.63 -2.50
CA ASN A 565 5.84 31.27 -1.26
C ASN A 565 5.46 32.51 -0.43
N ARG A 566 6.27 33.58 -0.49
CA ARG A 566 5.96 34.87 0.13
C ARG A 566 4.88 35.66 -0.62
N ARG A 567 4.85 35.54 -1.96
CA ARG A 567 3.99 36.37 -2.85
C ARG A 567 2.63 35.74 -3.15
N VAL A 568 2.56 34.41 -3.20
CA VAL A 568 1.39 33.66 -3.65
C VAL A 568 0.81 32.90 -2.47
N GLU A 569 -0.35 33.34 -2.02
CA GLU A 569 -1.10 32.64 -0.99
C GLU A 569 -1.50 31.23 -1.50
N GLY A 570 -1.24 30.22 -0.67
CA GLY A 570 -1.60 28.85 -1.00
C GLY A 570 -0.77 28.22 -2.13
N LEU A 571 0.43 28.75 -2.41
CA LEU A 571 1.37 28.14 -3.34
C LEU A 571 1.55 26.64 -3.03
N ALA A 572 1.51 25.83 -4.08
CA ALA A 572 1.78 24.40 -3.99
C ALA A 572 2.95 23.99 -4.90
N GLN A 573 3.58 22.87 -4.59
CA GLN A 573 4.45 22.15 -5.49
C GLN A 573 3.74 20.90 -6.00
N LEU A 574 3.83 20.65 -7.29
CA LEU A 574 3.46 19.40 -7.93
C LEU A 574 4.72 18.62 -8.31
N VAL A 575 4.86 17.42 -7.76
CA VAL A 575 5.94 16.48 -8.11
C VAL A 575 5.36 15.50 -9.13
N ALA A 576 5.68 15.70 -10.41
CA ALA A 576 5.20 14.89 -11.52
C ALA A 576 6.14 13.69 -11.74
N VAL A 577 5.86 12.58 -11.05
CA VAL A 577 6.70 11.38 -11.02
C VAL A 577 6.44 10.53 -12.26
N ASP A 578 7.48 10.26 -13.04
CA ASP A 578 7.39 9.38 -14.20
C ASP A 578 7.23 7.90 -13.82
N GLY A 579 6.75 7.08 -14.76
CA GLY A 579 6.52 5.64 -14.53
C GLY A 579 7.78 4.83 -14.17
N LYS A 580 8.99 5.37 -14.38
CA LYS A 580 10.26 4.74 -13.95
C LYS A 580 10.82 5.34 -12.67
N PHE A 581 10.15 6.33 -12.09
CA PHE A 581 10.62 7.06 -10.91
C PHE A 581 12.00 7.69 -11.13
N ASP A 582 12.35 8.01 -12.39
CA ASP A 582 13.64 8.60 -12.74
C ASP A 582 13.76 10.05 -12.26
N LEU A 583 12.64 10.73 -11.98
CA LEU A 583 12.60 12.01 -11.27
C LEU A 583 13.46 12.02 -10.02
N PHE A 584 13.34 10.98 -9.18
CA PHE A 584 14.10 10.89 -7.94
C PHE A 584 15.60 10.66 -8.17
N SER A 585 16.00 10.22 -9.37
CA SER A 585 17.42 10.08 -9.73
C SER A 585 18.06 11.41 -10.17
N ARG A 586 17.34 12.53 -10.17
CA ARG A 586 17.83 13.85 -10.63
C ARG A 586 18.14 14.75 -9.44
N ALA A 587 19.38 15.20 -9.32
CA ALA A 587 19.84 15.98 -8.16
C ALA A 587 19.04 17.29 -7.98
N TRP A 588 18.72 17.96 -9.09
CA TRP A 588 17.90 19.17 -9.11
C TRP A 588 16.47 18.93 -8.60
N CYS A 589 15.81 17.84 -9.03
CA CYS A 589 14.46 17.52 -8.57
C CYS A 589 14.43 17.26 -7.06
N LEU A 590 15.45 16.60 -6.52
CA LEU A 590 15.57 16.36 -5.08
C LEU A 590 15.80 17.66 -4.29
N ALA A 591 16.63 18.55 -4.82
CA ALA A 591 16.85 19.87 -4.22
C ALA A 591 15.53 20.68 -4.19
N GLU A 592 14.77 20.71 -5.29
CA GLU A 592 13.46 21.38 -5.35
C GLU A 592 12.45 20.77 -4.36
N ILE A 593 12.37 19.44 -4.27
CA ILE A 593 11.48 18.75 -3.30
C ILE A 593 11.84 19.15 -1.87
N LYS A 594 13.13 19.12 -1.52
CA LYS A 594 13.55 19.47 -0.16
C LYS A 594 13.39 20.97 0.12
N GLN A 595 13.65 21.84 -0.85
CA GLN A 595 13.45 23.28 -0.71
C GLN A 595 11.97 23.64 -0.50
N ALA A 596 11.05 22.98 -1.23
CA ALA A 596 9.61 23.14 -0.98
C ALA A 596 9.22 22.72 0.44
N HIS A 597 9.72 21.56 0.90
CA HIS A 597 9.47 21.07 2.26
C HIS A 597 10.00 22.06 3.32
N ALA A 598 11.24 22.51 3.18
CA ALA A 598 11.85 23.50 4.08
C ALA A 598 11.08 24.83 4.10
N SER A 599 10.55 25.23 2.94
CA SER A 599 9.73 26.44 2.79
C SER A 599 8.27 26.25 3.21
N LYS A 600 7.88 25.04 3.66
CA LYS A 600 6.49 24.66 4.01
C LYS A 600 5.50 24.86 2.85
N ILE A 601 5.98 24.78 1.60
CA ILE A 601 5.14 24.80 0.41
C ILE A 601 4.38 23.47 0.36
N LYS A 602 3.06 23.52 0.14
CA LYS A 602 2.24 22.30 0.08
C LYS A 602 2.66 21.42 -1.09
N GLN A 603 3.19 20.23 -0.83
CA GLN A 603 3.59 19.28 -1.87
C GLN A 603 2.44 18.34 -2.23
N ARG A 604 2.29 18.10 -3.52
CA ARG A 604 1.36 17.12 -4.11
C ARG A 604 2.13 16.24 -5.06
N VAL A 605 1.84 14.94 -5.07
CA VAL A 605 2.47 13.98 -5.97
C VAL A 605 1.45 13.58 -7.04
N GLN A 606 1.91 13.46 -8.28
CA GLN A 606 1.17 12.85 -9.38
C GLN A 606 2.03 11.70 -9.90
N VAL A 607 1.47 10.49 -9.90
CA VAL A 607 2.10 9.25 -10.36
C VAL A 607 1.30 8.70 -11.53
N LEU A 608 1.93 7.89 -12.39
CA LEU A 608 1.27 7.36 -13.60
C LEU A 608 0.01 6.58 -13.22
N SER A 609 0.15 5.44 -12.56
CA SER A 609 -0.98 4.71 -12.01
C SER A 609 -0.71 4.37 -10.54
N ARG A 610 -1.78 4.35 -9.74
CA ARG A 610 -1.72 3.80 -8.38
C ARG A 610 -1.33 2.34 -8.36
N GLY A 611 -1.78 1.59 -9.38
CA GLY A 611 -1.43 0.18 -9.58
C GLY A 611 0.08 -0.04 -9.64
N ASP A 612 0.81 0.88 -10.25
CA ASP A 612 2.26 0.77 -10.43
C ASP A 612 3.05 0.91 -9.12
N ILE A 613 2.41 1.41 -8.05
CA ILE A 613 2.99 1.54 -6.70
C ILE A 613 2.43 0.48 -5.76
N VAL A 614 1.47 -0.35 -6.22
CA VAL A 614 1.07 -1.51 -5.44
C VAL A 614 2.28 -2.43 -5.37
N ILE A 615 2.91 -2.47 -4.19
CA ILE A 615 4.06 -3.33 -3.90
C ILE A 615 3.54 -4.78 -3.79
N ASP A 616 3.11 -5.31 -4.93
CA ASP A 616 2.98 -6.74 -5.13
C ASP A 616 4.39 -7.32 -5.33
N ALA A 617 4.50 -8.64 -5.23
CA ALA A 617 5.79 -9.33 -5.10
C ALA A 617 6.76 -9.09 -6.29
N GLU A 618 6.26 -8.60 -7.42
CA GLU A 618 7.03 -8.46 -8.67
C GLU A 618 7.64 -7.05 -8.86
N ASP A 619 7.07 -5.99 -8.27
CA ASP A 619 7.52 -4.58 -8.48
C ASP A 619 8.22 -3.94 -7.28
N LEU A 620 8.77 -4.76 -6.38
CA LEU A 620 9.64 -4.32 -5.27
C LEU A 620 10.88 -3.53 -5.74
N ASN A 621 11.23 -3.61 -7.03
CA ASN A 621 12.36 -2.90 -7.62
C ASN A 621 12.25 -1.37 -7.47
N VAL A 622 11.06 -0.79 -7.61
CA VAL A 622 10.87 0.66 -7.43
C VAL A 622 11.14 1.07 -5.99
N TYR A 623 10.59 0.32 -5.03
CA TYR A 623 10.86 0.57 -3.62
C TYR A 623 12.35 0.41 -3.30
N VAL A 624 13.00 -0.66 -3.75
CA VAL A 624 14.44 -0.90 -3.53
C VAL A 624 15.28 0.23 -4.14
N LYS A 625 14.95 0.69 -5.35
CA LYS A 625 15.59 1.84 -6.01
C LYS A 625 15.49 3.10 -5.16
N LEU A 626 14.30 3.41 -4.66
CA LEU A 626 14.01 4.64 -3.93
C LEU A 626 14.51 4.62 -2.48
N VAL A 627 14.53 3.45 -1.83
CA VAL A 627 15.02 3.34 -0.45
C VAL A 627 16.55 3.29 -0.36
N HIS A 628 17.22 2.93 -1.46
CA HIS A 628 18.66 3.08 -1.62
C HIS A 628 19.05 4.35 -2.37
N LEU A 629 18.09 5.25 -2.58
CA LEU A 629 18.37 6.53 -3.20
C LEU A 629 19.33 7.33 -2.33
N THR A 630 20.42 7.77 -2.95
CA THR A 630 21.36 8.75 -2.39
C THR A 630 21.55 9.89 -3.37
N VAL A 631 21.55 11.12 -2.86
CA VAL A 631 21.80 12.33 -3.66
C VAL A 631 23.18 12.29 -4.32
N ALA A 632 24.14 11.56 -3.73
CA ALA A 632 25.47 11.36 -4.29
C ALA A 632 25.46 10.59 -5.62
N ASP A 633 24.49 9.72 -5.86
CA ASP A 633 24.35 8.93 -7.09
C ASP A 633 23.43 9.59 -8.12
N CYS A 634 22.77 10.67 -7.75
CA CYS A 634 21.87 11.37 -8.65
C CYS A 634 22.60 11.99 -9.86
N LYS A 635 21.87 12.07 -10.96
CA LYS A 635 22.31 12.63 -12.23
C LYS A 635 22.04 14.13 -12.27
N ALA A 636 22.94 14.86 -12.91
CA ALA A 636 22.74 16.23 -13.36
C ALA A 636 23.25 16.35 -14.79
N SER A 637 22.68 17.27 -15.56
CA SER A 637 23.09 17.50 -16.95
C SER A 637 24.53 18.05 -17.04
N ARG A 638 25.00 18.74 -16.00
CA ARG A 638 26.37 19.26 -15.88
C ARG A 638 26.96 18.82 -14.54
N ALA A 639 28.24 18.49 -14.55
CA ALA A 639 28.94 18.07 -13.32
C ALA A 639 29.05 19.23 -12.32
N GLU A 640 29.27 20.46 -12.81
CA GLU A 640 29.33 21.66 -11.97
C GLU A 640 28.06 21.87 -11.15
N ASP A 641 26.89 21.62 -11.74
CA ASP A 641 25.59 21.80 -11.09
C ASP A 641 25.40 20.79 -9.95
N LYS A 642 25.77 19.52 -10.19
CA LYS A 642 25.78 18.50 -9.13
C LYS A 642 26.73 18.90 -8.02
N ALA A 643 27.94 19.36 -8.36
CA ALA A 643 28.91 19.81 -7.36
C ALA A 643 28.37 20.98 -6.53
N ALA A 644 27.67 21.94 -7.14
CA ALA A 644 27.05 23.06 -6.44
C ALA A 644 25.89 22.64 -5.54
N ILE A 645 25.11 21.62 -5.91
CA ILE A 645 24.09 21.03 -5.03
C ILE A 645 24.76 20.28 -3.87
N MET A 646 25.74 19.42 -4.15
CA MET A 646 26.44 18.64 -3.14
C MET A 646 27.17 19.53 -2.13
N ALA A 647 27.75 20.65 -2.58
CA ALA A 647 28.42 21.62 -1.70
C ALA A 647 27.47 22.30 -0.69
N ARG A 648 26.17 22.34 -0.99
CA ARG A 648 25.13 22.85 -0.08
C ARG A 648 24.62 21.80 0.91
N ILE A 649 25.04 20.54 0.76
CA ILE A 649 24.61 19.43 1.62
C ILE A 649 25.70 19.17 2.65
N PRO A 650 25.53 19.59 3.92
CA PRO A 650 26.56 19.43 4.94
C PRO A 650 26.82 17.96 5.29
N ASP A 651 25.75 17.16 5.39
CA ASP A 651 25.80 15.72 5.61
C ASP A 651 24.89 15.01 4.59
N VAL A 652 25.51 14.20 3.74
CA VAL A 652 24.83 13.43 2.68
C VAL A 652 23.95 12.35 3.28
N GLN A 653 24.38 11.67 4.34
CA GLN A 653 23.61 10.58 4.94
C GLN A 653 22.36 11.12 5.63
N GLU A 654 22.51 12.24 6.35
CA GLU A 654 21.38 12.93 6.98
C GLU A 654 20.40 13.45 5.92
N PHE A 655 20.92 14.04 4.83
CA PHE A 655 20.11 14.45 3.69
C PHE A 655 19.32 13.29 3.08
N ASP A 656 19.97 12.15 2.85
CA ASP A 656 19.35 10.96 2.27
C ASP A 656 18.28 10.39 3.19
N LEU A 657 18.52 10.37 4.50
CA LEU A 657 17.52 9.98 5.51
C LEU A 657 16.27 10.89 5.44
N HIS A 658 16.47 12.21 5.39
CA HIS A 658 15.38 13.18 5.26
C HIS A 658 14.62 12.99 3.95
N LEU A 659 15.34 12.74 2.86
CA LEU A 659 14.71 12.50 1.57
C LEU A 659 13.87 11.24 1.59
N GLN A 660 14.39 10.14 2.13
CA GLN A 660 13.66 8.88 2.25
C GLN A 660 12.42 9.02 3.14
N ALA A 661 12.52 9.77 4.25
CA ALA A 661 11.38 10.11 5.09
C ALA A 661 10.35 10.99 4.37
N MET A 662 10.79 11.98 3.58
CA MET A 662 9.89 12.79 2.75
C MET A 662 9.22 11.98 1.64
N ILE A 663 9.84 10.90 1.15
CA ILE A 663 9.22 10.02 0.14
C ILE A 663 8.25 9.04 0.79
N PHE A 664 8.67 8.33 1.85
CA PHE A 664 7.98 7.16 2.39
C PHE A 664 7.33 7.33 3.76
N GLY A 665 7.67 8.38 4.50
CA GLY A 665 7.14 8.63 5.83
C GLY A 665 5.63 8.80 5.82
N ASN A 666 5.01 8.88 7.01
CA ASN A 666 3.55 8.93 7.16
C ASN A 666 2.90 10.12 6.43
N ARG A 667 3.66 11.20 6.27
CA ARG A 667 3.27 12.40 5.53
C ARG A 667 4.06 12.59 4.25
N GLY A 668 4.83 11.56 3.86
CA GLY A 668 5.66 11.58 2.69
C GLY A 668 4.86 11.61 1.39
N LEU A 669 5.55 11.93 0.30
CA LEU A 669 4.98 12.06 -1.05
C LEU A 669 4.24 10.80 -1.49
N LEU A 670 4.72 9.61 -1.10
CA LEU A 670 4.15 8.32 -1.45
C LEU A 670 3.41 7.64 -0.29
N ALA A 671 3.16 8.34 0.83
CA ALA A 671 2.53 7.75 2.02
C ALA A 671 1.22 7.02 1.71
N ARG A 672 0.35 7.66 0.93
CA ARG A 672 -0.95 7.10 0.51
C ARG A 672 -0.84 5.86 -0.36
N HIS A 673 0.30 5.66 -1.01
CA HIS A 673 0.54 4.57 -1.95
C HIS A 673 1.27 3.39 -1.31
N VAL A 674 2.03 3.63 -0.25
CA VAL A 674 2.94 2.64 0.36
C VAL A 674 2.41 2.06 1.67
N VAL A 675 1.51 2.77 2.36
CA VAL A 675 0.90 2.30 3.61
C VAL A 675 -0.33 1.45 3.30
N GLY A 676 -0.22 0.13 3.48
CA GLY A 676 -1.38 -0.77 3.42
C GLY A 676 -2.46 -0.39 4.44
N PHE A 677 -3.71 -0.77 4.19
CA PHE A 677 -4.87 -0.29 4.96
C PHE A 677 -4.89 -0.76 6.43
N GLY A 678 -4.07 -1.74 6.81
CA GLY A 678 -3.93 -2.21 8.19
C GLY A 678 -2.49 -2.26 8.71
N VAL A 679 -2.30 -1.99 10.01
CA VAL A 679 -0.98 -2.02 10.69
C VAL A 679 -0.21 -3.32 10.47
N LEU A 680 -0.90 -4.47 10.54
CA LEU A 680 -0.27 -5.77 10.31
C LEU A 680 0.08 -5.99 8.84
N GLU A 681 -0.77 -5.51 7.93
CA GLU A 681 -0.49 -5.56 6.49
C GLU A 681 0.69 -4.66 6.13
N ALA A 682 0.73 -3.44 6.67
CA ALA A 682 1.85 -2.52 6.55
C ALA A 682 3.15 -3.14 7.10
N ALA A 683 3.12 -3.76 8.30
CA ALA A 683 4.29 -4.44 8.85
C ALA A 683 4.73 -5.65 8.00
N ALA A 684 3.79 -6.42 7.45
CA ALA A 684 4.10 -7.52 6.54
C ALA A 684 4.66 -7.03 5.19
N LEU A 685 4.15 -5.92 4.67
CA LEU A 685 4.68 -5.25 3.47
C LEU A 685 6.09 -4.72 3.73
N ILE A 686 6.34 -4.06 4.88
CA ILE A 686 7.69 -3.64 5.29
C ILE A 686 8.61 -4.85 5.40
N ALA A 687 8.17 -5.96 6.00
CA ALA A 687 8.99 -7.17 6.10
C ALA A 687 9.42 -7.70 4.72
N ARG A 688 8.51 -7.68 3.73
CA ARG A 688 8.82 -8.05 2.33
C ARG A 688 9.79 -7.06 1.69
N ARG A 689 9.55 -5.76 1.88
CA ARG A 689 10.38 -4.66 1.39
C ARG A 689 11.81 -4.71 1.93
N VAL A 690 11.97 -4.83 3.24
CA VAL A 690 13.27 -4.99 3.91
C VAL A 690 13.96 -6.26 3.44
N ALA A 691 13.24 -7.36 3.26
CA ALA A 691 13.83 -8.59 2.71
C ALA A 691 14.39 -8.39 1.30
N ALA A 692 13.66 -7.68 0.43
CA ALA A 692 14.09 -7.36 -0.92
C ALA A 692 15.31 -6.45 -0.93
N ALA A 693 15.32 -5.40 -0.10
CA ALA A 693 16.45 -4.47 0.04
C ALA A 693 17.72 -5.17 0.57
N VAL A 694 17.58 -6.03 1.58
CA VAL A 694 18.70 -6.85 2.11
C VAL A 694 19.26 -7.78 1.03
N LYS A 695 18.39 -8.39 0.22
CA LYS A 695 18.81 -9.26 -0.89
C LYS A 695 19.55 -8.46 -1.98
N GLY A 696 19.03 -7.29 -2.36
CA GLY A 696 19.64 -6.43 -3.38
C GLY A 696 21.07 -6.01 -3.04
N ARG A 697 21.37 -5.70 -1.77
CA ARG A 697 22.75 -5.40 -1.35
C ARG A 697 23.71 -6.59 -1.45
N GLY A 698 23.20 -7.82 -1.33
CA GLY A 698 24.03 -9.03 -1.26
C GLY A 698 24.53 -9.52 -2.63
N GLU A 699 23.84 -9.16 -3.72
CA GLU A 699 24.23 -9.58 -5.07
C GLU A 699 25.38 -8.73 -5.64
N ASP A 700 25.57 -7.49 -5.17
CA ASP A 700 26.71 -6.64 -5.58
C ASP A 700 27.97 -6.84 -4.72
N VAL A 701 27.89 -7.58 -3.62
CA VAL A 701 29.06 -8.09 -2.88
C VAL A 701 29.38 -9.50 -3.40
N GLU A 702 29.54 -9.64 -4.72
CA GLU A 702 30.47 -10.66 -5.20
C GLU A 702 31.81 -10.32 -4.55
N HIS A 703 32.30 -11.25 -3.74
CA HIS A 703 33.66 -11.28 -3.27
C HIS A 703 34.58 -10.72 -4.36
N GLU A 704 35.32 -9.64 -4.05
CA GLU A 704 36.71 -9.54 -4.49
C GLU A 704 37.40 -10.81 -3.99
N THR A 705 37.20 -11.90 -4.71
CA THR A 705 38.10 -13.02 -4.68
C THR A 705 39.42 -12.45 -5.19
N PRO A 706 40.51 -12.57 -4.43
CA PRO A 706 41.81 -12.18 -4.96
C PRO A 706 42.00 -12.96 -6.26
N SER A 707 42.14 -12.22 -7.37
CA SER A 707 42.36 -12.74 -8.72
C SER A 707 43.19 -14.02 -8.73
N PRO A 708 42.63 -15.17 -9.14
CA PRO A 708 43.41 -16.40 -9.28
C PRO A 708 44.06 -16.45 -10.67
N TRP A 709 44.79 -15.41 -11.10
CA TRP A 709 45.64 -15.47 -12.29
C TRP A 709 46.90 -14.59 -12.17
N GLN A 710 47.86 -15.05 -11.35
CA GLN A 710 49.29 -15.02 -11.71
C GLN A 710 49.88 -16.43 -11.52
N GLY A 711 49.36 -17.38 -12.31
CA GLY A 711 49.91 -18.72 -12.44
C GLY A 711 51.06 -18.77 -13.44
N ASN A 712 52.28 -18.41 -13.02
CA ASN A 712 53.51 -18.72 -13.78
C ASN A 712 54.56 -19.53 -13.00
N SER A 713 54.17 -20.17 -11.89
CA SER A 713 55.08 -21.02 -11.09
C SER A 713 54.66 -22.48 -10.93
N ALA A 714 53.45 -22.88 -11.37
CA ALA A 714 52.97 -24.27 -11.23
C ALA A 714 53.40 -25.22 -12.37
N ARG A 715 53.87 -24.72 -13.52
CA ARG A 715 54.41 -25.56 -14.63
C ARG A 715 55.84 -26.06 -14.41
N ARG A 716 56.56 -25.59 -13.38
CA ARG A 716 57.94 -26.02 -13.08
C ARG A 716 58.05 -27.19 -12.10
N VAL A 717 56.95 -27.58 -11.44
CA VAL A 717 56.95 -28.67 -10.45
C VAL A 717 56.35 -29.97 -10.99
N LEU A 718 55.43 -29.90 -11.96
CA LEU A 718 54.82 -31.09 -12.57
C LEU A 718 55.60 -31.68 -13.78
N SER A 719 56.66 -31.02 -14.25
CA SER A 719 57.60 -31.59 -15.24
C SER A 719 58.79 -32.34 -14.63
N ARG A 720 58.93 -32.35 -13.29
CA ARG A 720 60.00 -33.08 -12.57
C ARG A 720 59.54 -34.38 -11.90
N ILE A 721 58.25 -34.73 -11.97
CA ILE A 721 57.72 -35.97 -11.38
C ILE A 721 57.42 -37.05 -12.45
N SER A 722 57.50 -36.72 -13.75
CA SER A 722 57.32 -37.69 -14.85
C SER A 722 58.62 -38.30 -15.41
N SER A 723 59.80 -38.00 -14.86
CA SER A 723 61.09 -38.59 -15.30
C SER A 723 61.80 -39.48 -14.27
N ALA A 724 61.17 -39.82 -13.13
CA ALA A 724 61.76 -40.69 -12.09
C ALA A 724 60.93 -41.96 -11.83
N ARG A 725 60.46 -42.61 -12.90
CA ARG A 725 59.98 -44.00 -12.89
C ARG A 725 60.39 -44.71 -14.19
N ARG A 726 61.70 -44.85 -14.35
CA ARG A 726 62.40 -45.90 -15.12
C ARG A 726 63.85 -45.86 -14.63
N GLY A 727 64.26 -46.91 -13.93
CA GLY A 727 65.47 -47.02 -13.11
C GLY A 727 65.14 -47.85 -11.90
#